data_AF-A0AAU6IF26-F1
#
_entry.id   AF-A0AAU6IF26-F1
#
_cell.length_a   1.000
_cell.length_b   1.000
_cell.length_c   1.000
_cell.angle_alpha   90.00
_cell.angle_beta   90.00
_cell.angle_gamma   90.00
#
_symmetry.space_group_name_H-M   'P 1'
#
loop_
_entity.id
_entity.type
_entity.pdbx_description
1 polymer ?
#
loop_
_entity_poly.entity_id
_entity_poly.type
_entity_poly.pdbx_seq_one_letter_code
_entity_poly.pdbx_strand_id
1 'polypeptide(L)'
;MNATPAPDGRFVTPERAGRGPHTPLASDAESVPRQMGGAPQAERLRGAATDPLEHPVAPTAAQAAAVENLLRCWVRENDLAAPVDGTLRIPLPASGTALLVPVHYWSPTGWHRFGLPHLADAPEGAPPADAVTVAALLARQPGPGTGATSTIGGAPEEDAAPTSGTDRAPASATASAPTSGMASAPTSDTCTDTGSDTCTDTGTACGTDTALPRVTDPAPARHPAGDGSDPSDLVGRVADSVRRTVAFLSDRRERPADTPDLFLAAEQALLLGHPLHPTPKSREELSEAEMPLYSPELRGSFPLHWMAVAPSLLASDSAWTERGRPVQAQQLTVRLAGAGLPLPDGYAALPLHPWQMGEVRHRPGTAALLDAGLLQDLGPYGSPWHPTSSVRTLYRPGAPAMLKLSLGLRITNSRRENLRKELHRGVEVHRLLRGGLSKQWQAAHPGFDIVRDPAWLAVDAPDGTPLTGLDVMIRHNPFGPTDDVGCVAGLVSPRPYAQPGARADAEPRPVMRSRLAEIVTRLAGRAGRPRGAVATEWFLRYLEHVVRPVLWLDGEAGIALEAHQQNTLVVLDREGWPVGGRYRDNQGYYFRASRRAELDARLPGIGVHSDTFVCDEVTDERFAYYLAINNVFGLIGAFGSQHLAEERLLLAAFRRFLTEAAAGPGRLDTPLPSLLLDSPVLRCKANLLTRLHGLDELVGPVDTQSVYVTVTNPLRS
;
A
#
# COMPACT_ATOMS: atom_id res chain seq x y z
N MET A 1 7.33 24.54 -65.13
CA MET A 1 7.91 25.53 -66.07
C MET A 1 8.53 26.66 -65.27
N ASN A 2 9.54 27.30 -65.86
CA ASN A 2 10.27 28.52 -65.48
C ASN A 2 9.41 29.63 -64.83
N ALA A 3 9.93 30.58 -64.04
CA ALA A 3 11.26 30.74 -63.40
C ALA A 3 11.21 31.91 -62.38
N THR A 4 12.29 32.12 -61.62
CA THR A 4 12.58 33.37 -60.87
C THR A 4 12.78 34.56 -61.83
N PRO A 5 12.59 35.81 -61.37
CA PRO A 5 13.76 36.65 -61.12
C PRO A 5 13.63 37.65 -59.95
N ALA A 6 14.78 38.22 -59.53
CA ALA A 6 14.92 39.49 -58.80
C ALA A 6 15.60 40.53 -59.74
N PRO A 7 15.70 41.83 -59.36
CA PRO A 7 17.04 42.38 -59.12
C PRO A 7 17.18 43.54 -58.09
N ASP A 8 18.44 43.91 -57.86
CA ASP A 8 19.03 44.86 -56.89
C ASP A 8 18.64 46.37 -56.93
N GLY A 9 19.00 47.09 -55.85
CA GLY A 9 19.27 48.54 -55.81
C GLY A 9 20.32 48.90 -54.73
N ARG A 10 21.21 49.88 -54.97
CA ARG A 10 22.42 50.19 -54.14
C ARG A 10 22.80 51.70 -54.23
N PHE A 11 23.64 52.35 -53.41
CA PHE A 11 24.44 51.95 -52.23
C PHE A 11 23.97 52.69 -50.93
N VAL A 12 24.66 53.53 -50.13
CA VAL A 12 25.98 54.25 -50.11
C VAL A 12 26.40 54.45 -48.62
N THR A 13 27.71 54.56 -48.31
CA THR A 13 28.26 55.06 -47.01
C THR A 13 29.38 56.11 -47.23
N PRO A 14 29.75 56.91 -46.21
CA PRO A 14 31.16 56.96 -45.82
C PRO A 14 31.44 57.16 -44.30
N GLU A 15 32.67 56.85 -43.88
CA GLU A 15 33.22 57.11 -42.53
C GLU A 15 34.07 58.41 -42.47
N ARG A 16 34.33 58.96 -41.27
CA ARG A 16 35.69 59.00 -40.63
C ARG A 16 35.84 59.92 -39.40
N ALA A 17 36.59 59.41 -38.40
CA ALA A 17 37.57 60.06 -37.47
C ALA A 17 37.31 61.44 -36.78
N GLY A 18 37.86 61.74 -35.59
CA GLY A 18 38.62 60.92 -34.62
C GLY A 18 39.66 61.69 -33.76
N ARG A 19 40.12 61.03 -32.67
CA ARG A 19 41.29 61.33 -31.77
C ARG A 19 41.21 62.46 -30.71
N GLY A 20 41.65 62.11 -29.48
CA GLY A 20 42.12 62.97 -28.36
C GLY A 20 42.68 62.08 -27.21
N PRO A 21 43.83 62.37 -26.53
CA PRO A 21 44.58 61.30 -25.83
C PRO A 21 45.02 61.51 -24.34
N HIS A 22 45.12 60.38 -23.62
CA HIS A 22 46.15 59.95 -22.63
C HIS A 22 46.76 60.86 -21.52
N THR A 23 46.47 60.50 -20.23
CA THR A 23 47.39 60.19 -19.08
C THR A 23 48.52 61.18 -18.64
N PRO A 24 49.30 61.02 -17.51
CA PRO A 24 49.28 60.08 -16.36
C PRO A 24 49.58 60.66 -14.92
N LEU A 25 49.75 59.74 -13.94
CA LEU A 25 50.68 59.72 -12.76
C LEU A 25 50.20 59.95 -11.29
N ALA A 26 50.95 59.25 -10.39
CA ALA A 26 51.01 59.25 -8.91
C ALA A 26 49.89 58.51 -8.11
N SER A 27 50.14 57.83 -6.97
CA SER A 27 51.26 56.96 -6.49
C SER A 27 50.93 56.40 -5.09
N ASP A 28 51.12 55.10 -4.89
CA ASP A 28 51.36 54.32 -3.65
C ASP A 28 50.74 54.71 -2.28
N ALA A 29 49.94 53.81 -1.69
CA ALA A 29 50.13 53.27 -0.33
C ALA A 29 49.17 52.09 -0.03
N GLU A 30 49.56 51.19 0.88
CA GLU A 30 48.89 49.90 1.16
C GLU A 30 47.63 50.01 2.05
N SER A 31 46.59 49.23 1.76
CA SER A 31 45.77 48.54 2.76
C SER A 31 44.91 47.44 2.10
N VAL A 32 44.65 46.33 2.81
CA VAL A 32 44.09 45.09 2.22
C VAL A 32 42.54 45.05 2.29
N PRO A 33 41.83 44.94 1.16
CA PRO A 33 40.41 44.58 1.13
C PRO A 33 40.23 43.07 0.96
N ARG A 34 39.30 42.46 1.72
CA ARG A 34 38.90 41.07 1.52
C ARG A 34 38.17 40.90 0.18
N GLN A 35 38.46 39.84 -0.57
CA GLN A 35 37.73 39.53 -1.81
C GLN A 35 36.27 39.12 -1.51
N MET A 36 35.35 39.96 -1.97
CA MET A 36 33.94 39.64 -2.22
C MET A 36 33.74 39.53 -3.73
N GLY A 37 32.91 38.57 -4.18
CA GLY A 37 32.54 38.39 -5.58
C GLY A 37 33.46 37.43 -6.37
N GLY A 38 33.03 36.17 -6.51
CA GLY A 38 33.80 35.12 -7.18
C GLY A 38 33.01 33.90 -7.69
N ALA A 39 31.68 33.91 -7.60
CA ALA A 39 30.79 33.01 -8.35
C ALA A 39 30.17 33.83 -9.51
N PRO A 40 29.93 33.26 -10.72
CA PRO A 40 29.38 31.90 -10.89
C PRO A 40 29.87 31.12 -12.15
N GLN A 41 30.54 29.96 -11.98
CA GLN A 41 30.82 29.10 -13.16
C GLN A 41 30.89 27.57 -12.95
N ALA A 42 30.57 27.03 -11.77
CA ALA A 42 30.56 25.57 -11.53
C ALA A 42 29.15 24.92 -11.64
N GLU A 43 28.10 25.63 -11.23
CA GLU A 43 26.75 25.06 -11.00
C GLU A 43 25.89 24.86 -12.27
N ARG A 44 26.50 24.61 -13.44
CA ARG A 44 25.77 24.32 -14.70
C ARG A 44 26.20 23.03 -15.39
N LEU A 45 26.71 22.06 -14.61
CA LEU A 45 27.13 20.75 -15.10
C LEU A 45 26.20 19.60 -14.65
N ARG A 46 24.96 19.63 -15.18
CA ARG A 46 24.16 18.47 -15.64
C ARG A 46 22.95 19.03 -16.39
N GLY A 47 22.75 18.60 -17.64
CA GLY A 47 21.65 19.10 -18.48
C GLY A 47 20.28 18.63 -18.00
N ALA A 48 19.21 19.20 -18.57
CA ALA A 48 17.83 18.78 -18.29
C ALA A 48 17.66 17.27 -18.54
N ALA A 49 17.63 16.49 -17.46
CA ALA A 49 17.73 15.05 -17.53
C ALA A 49 16.39 14.43 -17.97
N THR A 50 16.43 13.57 -18.98
CA THR A 50 15.35 12.62 -19.26
C THR A 50 15.04 11.81 -18.01
N ASP A 51 13.76 11.53 -17.77
CA ASP A 51 13.29 10.77 -16.62
C ASP A 51 14.06 9.42 -16.49
N PRO A 52 14.70 9.13 -15.35
CA PRO A 52 15.40 7.86 -15.14
C PRO A 52 14.58 6.60 -15.43
N LEU A 53 13.24 6.66 -15.33
CA LEU A 53 12.34 5.55 -15.70
C LEU A 53 12.26 5.34 -17.23
N GLU A 54 12.41 6.40 -18.02
CA GLU A 54 12.40 6.35 -19.49
C GLU A 54 13.72 5.82 -20.09
N HIS A 55 14.71 5.49 -19.26
CA HIS A 55 15.98 4.95 -19.73
C HIS A 55 15.77 3.66 -20.57
N PRO A 56 16.34 3.56 -21.80
CA PRO A 56 16.00 2.49 -22.75
C PRO A 56 16.44 1.10 -22.28
N VAL A 57 17.53 1.00 -21.51
CA VAL A 57 17.97 -0.24 -20.86
C VAL A 57 17.11 -0.50 -19.61
N ALA A 58 16.33 -1.58 -19.61
CA ALA A 58 15.40 -1.94 -18.53
C ALA A 58 16.07 -2.11 -17.14
N PRO A 59 17.26 -2.73 -17.00
CA PRO A 59 18.06 -2.68 -15.77
C PRO A 59 18.17 -1.31 -15.09
N THR A 60 18.47 -0.26 -15.85
CA THR A 60 18.63 1.10 -15.31
C THR A 60 17.30 1.70 -14.86
N ALA A 61 16.22 1.48 -15.62
CA ALA A 61 14.88 1.95 -15.25
C ALA A 61 14.33 1.24 -14.00
N ALA A 62 14.62 -0.06 -13.83
CA ALA A 62 14.26 -0.83 -12.65
C ALA A 62 15.05 -0.39 -11.40
N GLN A 63 16.36 -0.14 -11.55
CA GLN A 63 17.19 0.44 -10.49
C GLN A 63 16.67 1.83 -10.07
N ALA A 64 16.36 2.70 -11.02
CA ALA A 64 15.80 4.02 -10.76
C ALA A 64 14.44 3.94 -10.02
N ALA A 65 13.55 3.03 -10.42
CA ALA A 65 12.27 2.82 -9.74
C ALA A 65 12.45 2.36 -8.28
N ALA A 66 13.38 1.43 -8.03
CA ALA A 66 13.66 0.95 -6.67
C ALA A 66 14.32 2.02 -5.79
N VAL A 67 15.27 2.79 -6.34
CA VAL A 67 15.84 3.97 -5.66
C VAL A 67 14.76 5.00 -5.33
N GLU A 68 13.88 5.33 -6.28
CA GLU A 68 12.79 6.30 -6.07
C GLU A 68 11.82 5.84 -4.97
N ASN A 69 11.47 4.55 -4.93
CA ASN A 69 10.62 3.97 -3.88
C ASN A 69 11.28 3.99 -2.49
N LEU A 70 12.57 3.65 -2.39
CA LEU A 70 13.34 3.71 -1.15
C LEU A 70 13.42 5.15 -0.61
N LEU A 71 13.71 6.11 -1.48
CA LEU A 71 13.82 7.53 -1.13
C LEU A 71 12.45 8.12 -0.76
N ARG A 72 11.36 7.77 -1.45
CA ARG A 72 9.99 8.16 -1.06
C ARG A 72 9.60 7.61 0.32
N CYS A 73 9.91 6.34 0.60
CA CYS A 73 9.75 5.76 1.93
C CYS A 73 10.54 6.56 2.97
N TRP A 74 11.84 6.79 2.74
CA TRP A 74 12.70 7.51 3.69
C TRP A 74 12.25 8.95 3.97
N VAL A 75 11.93 9.72 2.92
CA VAL A 75 11.47 11.11 3.03
C VAL A 75 10.19 11.20 3.84
N ARG A 76 9.19 10.38 3.52
CA ARG A 76 7.90 10.37 4.23
C ARG A 76 8.04 9.83 5.65
N GLU A 77 8.84 8.80 5.87
CA GLU A 77 8.94 8.13 7.18
C GLU A 77 9.84 8.87 8.19
N ASN A 78 10.48 9.97 7.74
CA ASN A 78 11.19 10.95 8.58
C ASN A 78 10.62 12.39 8.45
N ASP A 79 9.45 12.57 7.82
CA ASP A 79 8.79 13.86 7.51
C ASP A 79 9.73 14.97 6.98
N LEU A 80 10.63 14.61 6.05
CA LEU A 80 11.68 15.52 5.57
C LEU A 80 11.11 16.67 4.73
N ALA A 81 11.58 17.89 4.98
CA ALA A 81 11.22 19.09 4.23
C ALA A 81 11.84 19.15 2.81
N ALA A 82 11.27 19.99 1.95
CA ALA A 82 11.78 20.22 0.60
C ALA A 82 13.17 20.90 0.62
N PRO A 83 14.12 20.50 -0.26
CA PRO A 83 15.41 21.16 -0.38
C PRO A 83 15.29 22.54 -1.05
N VAL A 84 16.09 23.49 -0.57
CA VAL A 84 16.09 24.90 -1.04
C VAL A 84 16.80 25.06 -2.39
N ASP A 85 17.80 24.23 -2.65
CA ASP A 85 18.70 24.22 -3.82
C ASP A 85 18.32 23.16 -4.88
N GLY A 86 17.20 22.46 -4.68
CA GLY A 86 16.78 21.34 -5.52
C GLY A 86 17.56 20.03 -5.29
N THR A 87 18.47 19.96 -4.31
CA THR A 87 19.22 18.75 -3.96
C THR A 87 18.90 18.32 -2.52
N LEU A 88 18.15 17.23 -2.37
CA LEU A 88 17.89 16.64 -1.06
C LEU A 88 19.18 15.98 -0.55
N ARG A 89 19.79 16.57 0.48
CA ARG A 89 20.88 15.96 1.25
C ARG A 89 20.32 15.10 2.37
N ILE A 90 20.59 13.80 2.34
CA ILE A 90 20.25 12.85 3.41
C ILE A 90 21.52 12.51 4.19
N PRO A 91 21.70 12.98 5.44
CA PRO A 91 22.83 12.60 6.28
C PRO A 91 22.81 11.09 6.61
N LEU A 92 23.97 10.44 6.58
CA LEU A 92 24.14 9.02 6.89
C LEU A 92 25.22 8.85 7.98
N PRO A 93 24.95 9.30 9.23
CA PRO A 93 25.95 9.29 10.31
C PRO A 93 26.55 7.89 10.57
N ALA A 94 25.76 6.82 10.46
CA ALA A 94 26.25 5.45 10.62
C ALA A 94 27.17 4.95 9.48
N SER A 95 27.45 5.80 8.49
CA SER A 95 28.42 5.59 7.41
C SER A 95 29.35 6.79 7.19
N GLY A 96 29.32 7.82 8.05
CA GLY A 96 30.22 8.98 7.99
C GLY A 96 30.06 9.89 6.76
N THR A 97 28.94 9.81 6.04
CA THR A 97 28.73 10.46 4.73
C THR A 97 27.30 11.01 4.60
N ALA A 98 26.88 11.42 3.39
CA ALA A 98 25.51 11.77 3.05
C ALA A 98 25.18 11.36 1.60
N LEU A 99 23.92 11.06 1.31
CA LEU A 99 23.43 11.00 -0.06
C LEU A 99 23.03 12.40 -0.54
N LEU A 100 23.43 12.76 -1.75
CA LEU A 100 22.99 13.94 -2.49
C LEU A 100 22.02 13.47 -3.59
N VAL A 101 20.76 13.86 -3.47
CA VAL A 101 19.66 13.38 -4.31
C VAL A 101 19.08 14.57 -5.10
N PRO A 102 19.30 14.67 -6.42
CA PRO A 102 18.63 15.69 -7.23
C PRO A 102 17.12 15.51 -7.18
N VAL A 103 16.35 16.59 -7.01
CA VAL A 103 14.88 16.56 -6.98
C VAL A 103 14.34 17.11 -8.30
N HIS A 104 13.75 16.25 -9.13
CA HIS A 104 13.08 16.64 -10.36
C HIS A 104 11.66 17.14 -10.10
N TYR A 105 11.01 16.65 -9.04
CA TYR A 105 9.69 17.09 -8.60
C TYR A 105 9.53 16.85 -7.10
N TRP A 106 9.12 17.88 -6.35
CA TRP A 106 8.75 17.73 -4.94
C TRP A 106 7.23 17.70 -4.79
N SER A 107 6.71 16.63 -4.19
CA SER A 107 5.28 16.38 -4.02
C SER A 107 4.86 16.61 -2.57
N PRO A 108 3.87 17.50 -2.30
CA PRO A 108 3.23 17.60 -0.99
C PRO A 108 2.58 16.30 -0.50
N THR A 109 2.27 15.36 -1.38
CA THR A 109 1.64 14.06 -1.07
C THR A 109 2.60 12.87 -1.07
N GLY A 110 3.92 13.10 -1.13
CA GLY A 110 4.94 12.05 -1.05
C GLY A 110 5.35 11.42 -2.39
N TRP A 111 4.77 11.84 -3.51
CA TRP A 111 5.05 11.33 -4.86
C TRP A 111 6.20 12.07 -5.55
N HIS A 112 7.27 12.35 -4.82
CA HIS A 112 8.47 13.02 -5.34
C HIS A 112 9.03 12.28 -6.57
N ARG A 113 9.64 13.01 -7.52
CA ARG A 113 10.46 12.43 -8.60
C ARG A 113 11.92 12.80 -8.35
N PHE A 114 12.80 11.80 -8.34
CA PHE A 114 14.22 11.98 -8.03
C PHE A 114 15.12 11.74 -9.25
N GLY A 115 16.25 12.43 -9.27
CA GLY A 115 17.41 12.04 -10.07
C GLY A 115 18.22 10.95 -9.37
N LEU A 116 19.25 10.44 -10.06
CA LEU A 116 20.09 9.39 -9.51
C LEU A 116 20.99 9.96 -8.39
N PRO A 117 21.02 9.33 -7.20
CA PRO A 117 21.72 9.87 -6.03
C PRO A 117 23.21 9.60 -6.07
N HIS A 118 24.02 10.46 -5.48
CA HIS A 118 25.47 10.26 -5.30
C HIS A 118 25.85 10.35 -3.81
N LEU A 119 26.97 9.75 -3.40
CA LEU A 119 27.55 10.02 -2.09
C LEU A 119 28.25 11.39 -2.12
N ALA A 120 28.11 12.17 -1.04
CA ALA A 120 28.65 13.53 -0.95
C ALA A 120 30.18 13.57 -1.06
N ASP A 121 30.84 12.50 -0.63
CA ASP A 121 32.30 12.38 -0.54
C ASP A 121 32.87 11.51 -1.69
N ALA A 122 32.06 11.23 -2.73
CA ALA A 122 32.48 10.46 -3.89
C ALA A 122 33.42 11.26 -4.81
N PRO A 123 34.44 10.63 -5.41
CA PRO A 123 35.29 11.28 -6.43
C PRO A 123 34.50 11.80 -7.62
N GLU A 124 35.01 12.85 -8.27
CA GLU A 124 34.42 13.35 -9.52
C GLU A 124 34.39 12.26 -10.59
N GLY A 125 33.23 12.09 -11.25
CA GLY A 125 33.00 11.01 -12.21
C GLY A 125 32.56 9.67 -11.61
N ALA A 126 32.45 9.54 -10.28
CA ALA A 126 31.90 8.34 -9.65
C ALA A 126 30.44 8.05 -10.08
N PRO A 127 30.05 6.77 -10.23
CA PRO A 127 28.67 6.40 -10.56
C PRO A 127 27.70 6.83 -9.44
N PRO A 128 26.40 6.97 -9.76
CA PRO A 128 25.38 7.13 -8.74
C PRO A 128 25.23 5.85 -7.91
N ALA A 129 24.76 5.99 -6.67
CA ALA A 129 24.41 4.88 -5.81
C ALA A 129 23.16 4.16 -6.36
N ASP A 130 23.25 2.84 -6.51
CA ASP A 130 22.16 1.99 -6.98
C ASP A 130 21.21 1.61 -5.84
N ALA A 131 20.12 0.89 -6.13
CA ALA A 131 19.12 0.56 -5.12
C ALA A 131 19.68 -0.32 -4.00
N VAL A 132 20.62 -1.23 -4.31
CA VAL A 132 21.29 -2.09 -3.33
C VAL A 132 22.16 -1.25 -2.39
N THR A 133 22.93 -0.30 -2.95
CA THR A 133 23.76 0.64 -2.19
C THR A 133 22.90 1.54 -1.30
N VAL A 134 21.84 2.15 -1.84
CA VAL A 134 20.90 2.98 -1.08
C VAL A 134 20.24 2.17 0.04
N ALA A 135 19.77 0.95 -0.24
CA ALA A 135 19.16 0.09 0.77
C ALA A 135 20.13 -0.24 1.91
N ALA A 136 21.37 -0.64 1.61
CA ALA A 136 22.38 -0.96 2.62
C ALA A 136 22.79 0.26 3.47
N LEU A 137 22.79 1.47 2.88
CA LEU A 137 23.07 2.71 3.59
C LEU A 137 21.91 3.13 4.50
N LEU A 138 20.67 3.03 4.04
CA LEU A 138 19.48 3.37 4.83
C LEU A 138 19.22 2.36 5.95
N ALA A 139 19.39 1.06 5.70
CA ALA A 139 19.23 0.00 6.69
C ALA A 139 20.20 0.09 7.88
N ARG A 140 21.32 0.80 7.70
CA ARG A 140 22.32 1.07 8.75
C ARG A 140 22.01 2.31 9.60
N GLN A 141 21.05 3.15 9.22
CA GLN A 141 20.76 4.36 9.99
C GLN A 141 19.87 4.05 11.20
N PRO A 142 20.06 4.74 12.34
CA PRO A 142 19.15 4.68 13.47
C PRO A 142 17.74 5.12 13.05
N GLY A 143 16.72 4.38 13.48
CA GLY A 143 15.32 4.77 13.29
C GLY A 143 14.99 6.09 14.00
N PRO A 144 14.06 6.90 13.46
CA PRO A 144 13.74 8.22 13.99
C PRO A 144 13.35 8.15 15.47
N GLY A 145 14.03 8.94 16.31
CA GLY A 145 13.84 9.01 17.76
C GLY A 145 14.98 8.45 18.62
N THR A 146 15.96 7.74 18.05
CA THR A 146 17.04 7.09 18.84
C THR A 146 18.35 7.89 18.96
N GLY A 147 18.42 9.12 18.43
CA GLY A 147 19.67 9.91 18.41
C GLY A 147 19.47 11.42 18.31
N ALA A 148 18.79 12.04 19.28
CA ALA A 148 18.54 13.49 19.29
C ALA A 148 18.46 14.11 20.71
N THR A 149 19.40 13.78 21.61
CA THR A 149 19.63 14.58 22.83
C THR A 149 20.30 15.90 22.46
N SER A 150 19.50 16.90 22.06
CA SER A 150 20.01 18.24 21.77
C SER A 150 20.60 18.87 23.03
N THR A 151 21.92 19.07 23.05
CA THR A 151 22.61 19.83 24.09
C THR A 151 22.23 21.32 23.99
N ILE A 152 21.15 21.70 24.64
CA ILE A 152 20.84 23.11 24.89
C ILE A 152 21.91 23.63 25.88
N GLY A 153 22.60 24.71 25.50
CA GLY A 153 23.71 25.26 26.27
C GLY A 153 23.26 25.85 27.62
N GLY A 154 24.08 25.65 28.66
CA GLY A 154 23.85 26.22 29.98
C GLY A 154 24.28 27.67 30.12
N ALA A 155 23.61 28.39 31.02
CA ALA A 155 23.95 29.72 31.54
C ALA A 155 23.31 29.83 32.96
N PRO A 156 23.76 30.74 33.84
CA PRO A 156 24.83 30.40 34.78
C PRO A 156 24.36 30.20 36.23
N GLU A 157 25.31 29.93 37.13
CA GLU A 157 25.11 29.83 38.58
C GLU A 157 24.79 31.18 39.24
N GLU A 158 23.95 31.17 40.28
CA GLU A 158 23.89 32.19 41.34
C GLU A 158 23.80 31.48 42.72
N ASP A 159 24.09 32.22 43.79
CA ASP A 159 24.89 31.68 44.90
C ASP A 159 24.13 31.17 46.16
N ALA A 160 24.90 30.44 46.97
CA ALA A 160 24.64 29.76 48.24
C ALA A 160 23.58 30.27 49.25
N ALA A 161 22.98 29.30 49.98
CA ALA A 161 23.06 29.22 51.45
C ALA A 161 22.64 27.81 52.00
N PRO A 162 23.30 27.25 53.05
CA PRO A 162 23.00 25.91 53.58
C PRO A 162 22.50 25.85 55.03
N THR A 163 21.75 24.78 55.39
CA THR A 163 21.52 24.37 56.81
C THR A 163 21.51 22.85 57.03
N SER A 164 22.14 22.46 58.14
CA SER A 164 22.35 21.13 58.75
C SER A 164 21.11 20.25 59.00
N GLY A 165 21.29 18.90 59.06
CA GLY A 165 20.18 17.97 59.37
C GLY A 165 20.44 16.49 59.77
N THR A 166 21.61 16.14 60.32
CA THR A 166 21.90 14.93 61.16
C THR A 166 21.28 13.52 60.88
N ASP A 167 22.19 12.54 60.74
CA ASP A 167 22.21 11.22 61.41
C ASP A 167 21.47 9.93 60.90
N ARG A 168 22.29 8.85 60.98
CA ARG A 168 21.99 7.40 61.21
C ARG A 168 21.55 6.46 60.07
N ALA A 169 22.55 5.72 59.59
CA ALA A 169 22.48 4.28 59.25
C ALA A 169 22.99 3.45 60.49
N PRO A 170 23.26 2.12 60.45
CA PRO A 170 23.15 1.12 59.37
C PRO A 170 22.58 -0.26 59.82
N ALA A 171 22.93 -1.34 59.07
CA ALA A 171 22.90 -2.78 59.41
C ALA A 171 21.55 -3.55 59.28
N SER A 172 21.51 -4.84 58.87
CA SER A 172 22.53 -5.70 58.22
C SER A 172 21.93 -6.98 57.58
N ALA A 173 22.74 -7.69 56.77
CA ALA A 173 22.52 -9.03 56.17
C ALA A 173 22.01 -10.11 57.15
N THR A 174 21.42 -11.26 56.74
CA THR A 174 21.84 -12.31 55.78
C THR A 174 20.63 -13.08 55.19
N ALA A 175 20.57 -13.50 53.92
CA ALA A 175 21.27 -14.58 53.20
C ALA A 175 20.96 -16.03 53.65
N SER A 176 20.12 -16.78 52.90
CA SER A 176 20.26 -18.22 52.49
C SER A 176 18.96 -18.83 51.91
N ALA A 177 19.10 -19.89 51.10
CA ALA A 177 18.05 -20.77 50.54
C ALA A 177 18.36 -22.25 50.96
N PRO A 178 17.79 -23.37 50.41
CA PRO A 178 16.80 -23.56 49.34
C PRO A 178 15.76 -24.73 49.60
N THR A 179 15.35 -25.43 48.52
CA THR A 179 14.82 -26.83 48.44
C THR A 179 13.35 -27.19 48.76
N SER A 180 12.54 -27.26 47.68
CA SER A 180 11.80 -28.43 47.16
C SER A 180 11.00 -29.40 48.06
N GLY A 181 9.75 -29.71 47.64
CA GLY A 181 9.00 -30.93 48.00
C GLY A 181 7.83 -31.22 47.04
N MET A 182 7.60 -32.48 46.67
CA MET A 182 6.51 -32.93 45.78
C MET A 182 5.58 -33.92 46.51
N ALA A 183 4.25 -33.76 46.37
CA ALA A 183 3.21 -34.80 46.42
C ALA A 183 1.81 -34.15 46.31
N SER A 184 0.68 -34.79 45.98
CA SER A 184 0.30 -35.85 45.02
C SER A 184 -1.06 -36.49 45.42
N ALA A 185 -2.17 -35.76 45.19
CA ALA A 185 -3.55 -36.29 45.08
C ALA A 185 -4.11 -37.10 46.30
N PRO A 186 -5.26 -37.82 46.24
CA PRO A 186 -6.41 -37.80 45.28
C PRO A 186 -7.81 -37.70 46.00
N THR A 187 -8.89 -38.12 45.31
CA THR A 187 -10.26 -38.52 45.81
C THR A 187 -11.24 -37.44 46.31
N SER A 188 -12.57 -37.60 46.23
CA SER A 188 -13.46 -38.34 45.28
C SER A 188 -14.96 -37.93 45.47
N ASP A 189 -15.83 -38.44 44.58
CA ASP A 189 -17.27 -38.72 44.74
C ASP A 189 -18.36 -37.61 44.77
N THR A 190 -19.19 -37.63 43.70
CA THR A 190 -20.67 -37.57 43.62
C THR A 190 -21.50 -37.31 44.90
N CYS A 191 -22.64 -36.58 44.89
CA CYS A 191 -23.81 -36.73 43.98
C CYS A 191 -24.86 -35.58 44.11
N THR A 192 -25.84 -35.54 43.17
CA THR A 192 -27.27 -35.04 43.22
C THR A 192 -27.81 -34.28 44.45
N ASP A 193 -28.69 -33.26 44.40
CA ASP A 193 -29.77 -32.90 43.45
C ASP A 193 -30.32 -31.46 43.67
N THR A 194 -31.22 -30.98 42.78
CA THR A 194 -32.19 -29.85 42.89
C THR A 194 -31.86 -28.56 43.67
N GLY A 195 -31.95 -27.40 43.00
CA GLY A 195 -32.16 -26.09 43.63
C GLY A 195 -32.22 -24.94 42.62
N SER A 196 -33.17 -24.01 42.76
CA SER A 196 -33.19 -22.75 42.01
C SER A 196 -32.43 -21.66 42.76
N ASP A 197 -31.80 -20.72 42.05
CA ASP A 197 -32.25 -19.31 42.04
C ASP A 197 -31.36 -18.40 41.16
N THR A 198 -31.96 -17.28 40.76
CA THR A 198 -31.40 -16.01 40.27
C THR A 198 -29.93 -15.95 39.79
N CYS A 199 -29.74 -15.88 38.46
CA CYS A 199 -28.50 -15.32 37.90
C CYS A 199 -28.49 -13.78 38.06
N THR A 200 -27.39 -13.22 38.57
CA THR A 200 -27.16 -11.77 38.64
C THR A 200 -26.49 -11.22 37.38
N ASP A 201 -27.09 -10.17 36.82
CA ASP A 201 -26.54 -9.39 35.71
C ASP A 201 -25.34 -8.54 36.16
N THR A 202 -24.36 -8.35 35.28
CA THR A 202 -23.17 -7.49 35.49
C THR A 202 -22.83 -6.65 34.24
N GLY A 203 -23.84 -6.07 33.60
CA GLY A 203 -23.66 -4.98 32.63
C GLY A 203 -22.78 -3.85 33.18
N THR A 204 -21.60 -3.67 32.60
CA THR A 204 -20.66 -2.60 32.99
C THR A 204 -21.03 -1.30 32.28
N ALA A 205 -21.72 -0.40 32.99
CA ALA A 205 -22.15 0.89 32.46
C ALA A 205 -21.01 1.93 32.45
N CYS A 206 -20.94 2.74 31.40
CA CYS A 206 -20.04 3.88 31.32
C CYS A 206 -20.63 5.08 32.09
N GLY A 207 -19.91 5.57 33.11
CA GLY A 207 -20.33 6.70 33.95
C GLY A 207 -19.58 7.99 33.62
N THR A 208 -20.29 9.12 33.63
CA THR A 208 -19.75 10.44 33.28
C THR A 208 -19.20 11.22 34.47
N ASP A 209 -18.06 11.88 34.21
CA ASP A 209 -17.59 13.12 34.83
C ASP A 209 -17.34 13.13 36.36
N THR A 210 -16.06 13.01 36.74
CA THR A 210 -15.52 13.62 37.97
C THR A 210 -14.03 13.85 37.80
N ALA A 211 -13.54 15.06 38.11
CA ALA A 211 -12.16 15.44 37.84
C ALA A 211 -11.14 14.67 38.71
N LEU A 212 -10.15 14.05 38.05
CA LEU A 212 -9.02 13.35 38.68
C LEU A 212 -7.68 13.85 38.11
N PRO A 213 -6.56 13.70 38.84
CA PRO A 213 -5.31 14.37 38.52
C PRO A 213 -4.58 13.74 37.32
N ARG A 214 -3.61 14.49 36.77
CA ARG A 214 -2.72 14.02 35.69
C ARG A 214 -2.01 12.72 36.11
N VAL A 215 -2.44 11.60 35.53
CA VAL A 215 -1.65 10.37 35.49
C VAL A 215 -0.52 10.58 34.48
N THR A 216 0.72 10.31 34.87
CA THR A 216 1.86 10.22 33.96
C THR A 216 1.84 8.87 33.26
N ASP A 217 2.00 8.83 31.95
CA ASP A 217 1.99 7.59 31.17
C ASP A 217 2.99 6.55 31.72
N PRO A 218 2.58 5.30 31.97
CA PRO A 218 3.53 4.23 32.26
C PRO A 218 4.34 3.94 30.98
N ALA A 219 5.67 3.89 31.11
CA ALA A 219 6.54 3.56 29.98
C ALA A 219 6.12 2.21 29.35
N PRO A 220 6.09 2.08 28.01
CA PRO A 220 5.54 0.91 27.35
C PRO A 220 6.28 -0.36 27.77
N ALA A 221 5.51 -1.38 28.16
CA ALA A 221 6.06 -2.68 28.53
C ALA A 221 6.87 -3.24 27.36
N ARG A 222 8.13 -3.58 27.61
CA ARG A 222 8.99 -4.20 26.59
C ARG A 222 8.45 -5.58 26.28
N HIS A 223 7.79 -5.73 25.13
CA HIS A 223 7.73 -7.03 24.46
C HIS A 223 9.15 -7.59 24.33
N PRO A 224 9.34 -8.93 24.42
CA PRO A 224 10.62 -9.52 24.03
C PRO A 224 10.89 -9.09 22.58
N ALA A 225 12.10 -8.59 22.31
CA ALA A 225 12.44 -8.16 20.98
C ALA A 225 12.29 -9.34 20.02
N GLY A 226 11.37 -9.23 19.05
CA GLY A 226 11.39 -10.11 17.88
C GLY A 226 12.76 -9.97 17.22
N ASP A 227 13.36 -11.11 16.86
CA ASP A 227 14.76 -11.16 16.42
C ASP A 227 14.95 -10.21 15.23
N GLY A 228 15.70 -9.13 15.47
CA GLY A 228 15.63 -7.92 14.65
C GLY A 228 16.04 -8.22 13.22
N SER A 229 15.12 -8.05 12.27
CA SER A 229 15.35 -8.49 10.88
C SER A 229 16.65 -7.93 10.34
N ASP A 230 17.59 -8.83 10.06
CA ASP A 230 18.94 -8.50 9.59
C ASP A 230 18.85 -7.48 8.44
N PRO A 231 19.58 -6.35 8.49
CA PRO A 231 19.72 -5.43 7.37
C PRO A 231 20.00 -6.11 6.01
N SER A 232 20.58 -7.32 6.00
CA SER A 232 20.75 -8.13 4.79
C SER A 232 19.44 -8.58 4.12
N ASP A 233 18.35 -8.82 4.87
CA ASP A 233 17.03 -9.20 4.32
C ASP A 233 16.45 -8.07 3.46
N LEU A 234 16.50 -6.83 3.94
CA LEU A 234 16.06 -5.68 3.15
C LEU A 234 16.90 -5.55 1.87
N VAL A 235 18.22 -5.72 1.95
CA VAL A 235 19.13 -5.61 0.79
C VAL A 235 18.87 -6.73 -0.23
N GLY A 236 18.69 -7.98 0.21
CA GLY A 236 18.32 -9.12 -0.63
C GLY A 236 16.99 -8.88 -1.36
N ARG A 237 15.97 -8.43 -0.61
CA ARG A 237 14.64 -8.13 -1.15
C ARG A 237 14.62 -6.95 -2.10
N VAL A 238 15.47 -5.95 -1.90
CA VAL A 238 15.63 -4.84 -2.86
C VAL A 238 16.25 -5.37 -4.15
N ALA A 239 17.32 -6.18 -4.08
CA ALA A 239 17.92 -6.80 -5.26
C ALA A 239 16.91 -7.70 -6.01
N ASP A 240 16.09 -8.48 -5.28
CA ASP A 240 15.02 -9.30 -5.86
C ASP A 240 13.90 -8.47 -6.52
N SER A 241 13.45 -7.41 -5.84
CA SER A 241 12.47 -6.47 -6.38
C SER A 241 13.00 -5.76 -7.64
N VAL A 242 14.29 -5.45 -7.72
CA VAL A 242 14.94 -4.93 -8.94
C VAL A 242 14.93 -5.99 -10.04
N ARG A 243 15.47 -7.21 -9.80
CA ARG A 243 15.53 -8.30 -10.81
C ARG A 243 14.17 -8.56 -11.45
N ARG A 244 13.12 -8.68 -10.64
CA ARG A 244 11.75 -8.92 -11.13
C ARG A 244 11.21 -7.73 -11.92
N THR A 245 11.47 -6.50 -11.47
CA THR A 245 11.11 -5.29 -12.23
C THR A 245 11.84 -5.20 -13.57
N VAL A 246 13.09 -5.69 -13.68
CA VAL A 246 13.79 -5.81 -14.97
C VAL A 246 13.04 -6.75 -15.92
N ALA A 247 12.69 -7.96 -15.47
CA ALA A 247 11.93 -8.90 -16.28
C ALA A 247 10.59 -8.32 -16.75
N PHE A 248 9.86 -7.64 -15.86
CA PHE A 248 8.57 -7.02 -16.16
C PHE A 248 8.70 -5.86 -17.15
N LEU A 249 9.73 -5.01 -17.02
CA LEU A 249 9.95 -3.91 -17.96
C LEU A 249 10.47 -4.42 -19.32
N SER A 250 11.30 -5.46 -19.37
CA SER A 250 11.74 -6.05 -20.64
C SER A 250 10.56 -6.65 -21.42
N ASP A 251 9.76 -7.53 -20.79
CA ASP A 251 8.56 -8.10 -21.43
C ASP A 251 7.63 -7.01 -21.97
N ARG A 252 7.36 -5.98 -21.18
CA ARG A 252 6.39 -4.93 -21.55
C ARG A 252 6.94 -3.93 -22.56
N ARG A 253 8.25 -3.90 -22.80
CA ARG A 253 8.88 -3.14 -23.90
C ARG A 253 8.90 -3.94 -25.19
N GLU A 254 9.19 -5.24 -25.13
CA GLU A 254 9.12 -6.18 -26.27
C GLU A 254 7.67 -6.43 -26.73
N ARG A 255 6.76 -6.56 -25.77
CA ARG A 255 5.34 -6.90 -25.96
C ARG A 255 4.48 -5.85 -25.26
N PRO A 256 4.28 -4.64 -25.84
CA PRO A 256 3.55 -3.55 -25.18
C PRO A 256 2.01 -3.67 -25.23
N ALA A 257 1.45 -4.52 -26.11
CA ALA A 257 0.00 -4.69 -26.22
C ALA A 257 -0.61 -5.40 -24.99
N ASP A 258 -1.78 -4.96 -24.54
CA ASP A 258 -2.54 -5.62 -23.48
C ASP A 258 -3.47 -6.73 -24.04
N THR A 259 -4.02 -7.54 -23.13
CA THR A 259 -5.18 -8.39 -23.42
C THR A 259 -6.41 -7.53 -23.77
N PRO A 260 -7.32 -7.98 -24.66
CA PRO A 260 -8.57 -7.27 -24.94
C PRO A 260 -9.56 -7.26 -23.76
N ASP A 261 -9.31 -8.07 -22.72
CA ASP A 261 -10.05 -8.04 -21.45
C ASP A 261 -9.59 -6.85 -20.61
N LEU A 262 -10.42 -5.80 -20.51
CA LEU A 262 -10.05 -4.53 -19.89
C LEU A 262 -9.81 -4.64 -18.38
N PHE A 263 -10.59 -5.48 -17.69
CA PHE A 263 -10.41 -5.73 -16.26
C PHE A 263 -9.10 -6.48 -16.00
N LEU A 264 -8.83 -7.55 -16.74
CA LEU A 264 -7.59 -8.30 -16.61
C LEU A 264 -6.36 -7.47 -17.01
N ALA A 265 -6.45 -6.65 -18.06
CA ALA A 265 -5.41 -5.71 -18.45
C ALA A 265 -5.07 -4.71 -17.33
N ALA A 266 -6.09 -4.18 -16.63
CA ALA A 266 -5.89 -3.26 -15.51
C ALA A 266 -5.26 -3.93 -14.29
N GLU A 267 -5.66 -5.16 -13.95
CA GLU A 267 -5.03 -5.94 -12.87
C GLU A 267 -3.57 -6.30 -13.18
N GLN A 268 -3.25 -6.51 -14.46
CA GLN A 268 -1.90 -6.81 -14.94
C GLN A 268 -1.05 -5.55 -15.24
N ALA A 269 -1.57 -4.33 -15.03
CA ALA A 269 -0.87 -3.09 -15.39
C ALA A 269 0.16 -2.58 -14.35
N LEU A 270 0.09 -3.05 -13.10
CA LEU A 270 0.87 -2.54 -11.97
C LEU A 270 2.33 -3.04 -12.00
N LEU A 271 3.16 -2.59 -12.94
CA LEU A 271 4.52 -3.12 -13.14
C LEU A 271 5.53 -2.73 -12.05
N LEU A 272 5.48 -1.49 -11.56
CA LEU A 272 6.44 -0.98 -10.57
C LEU A 272 6.03 -1.28 -9.11
N GLY A 273 4.77 -1.65 -8.89
CA GLY A 273 4.23 -1.96 -7.56
C GLY A 273 3.87 -0.72 -6.75
N HIS A 274 3.80 -0.89 -5.42
CA HIS A 274 3.42 0.19 -4.51
C HIS A 274 4.57 1.21 -4.37
N PRO A 275 4.38 2.49 -4.75
CA PRO A 275 5.46 3.48 -4.89
C PRO A 275 6.01 4.02 -3.57
N LEU A 276 5.38 3.65 -2.46
CA LEU A 276 5.69 4.06 -1.09
C LEU A 276 5.93 2.82 -0.21
N HIS A 277 6.69 1.84 -0.73
CA HIS A 277 7.11 0.61 -0.06
C HIS A 277 8.49 0.21 -0.61
N PRO A 278 9.45 -0.26 0.21
CA PRO A 278 10.85 -0.41 -0.21
C PRO A 278 11.08 -1.54 -1.23
N THR A 279 10.34 -2.64 -1.12
CA THR A 279 10.58 -3.90 -1.88
C THR A 279 9.32 -4.40 -2.61
N PRO A 280 8.62 -3.54 -3.38
CA PRO A 280 7.22 -3.76 -3.76
C PRO A 280 7.00 -4.88 -4.78
N LYS A 281 8.06 -5.38 -5.42
CA LYS A 281 8.05 -6.55 -6.32
C LYS A 281 8.86 -7.74 -5.81
N SER A 282 9.40 -7.69 -4.59
CA SER A 282 10.08 -8.84 -4.00
C SER A 282 9.12 -10.01 -3.81
N ARG A 283 9.57 -11.21 -4.22
CA ARG A 283 8.89 -12.51 -4.16
C ARG A 283 9.94 -13.61 -4.06
N GLU A 284 10.93 -13.47 -3.17
CA GLU A 284 12.17 -14.27 -3.18
C GLU A 284 11.94 -15.79 -3.20
N GLU A 285 10.86 -16.27 -2.58
CA GLU A 285 10.50 -17.69 -2.52
C GLU A 285 9.88 -18.23 -3.84
N LEU A 286 9.81 -17.41 -4.90
CA LEU A 286 9.31 -17.73 -6.24
C LEU A 286 10.47 -17.86 -7.25
N SER A 287 10.64 -19.05 -7.84
CA SER A 287 11.74 -19.32 -8.77
C SER A 287 11.57 -18.63 -10.14
N GLU A 288 12.67 -18.53 -10.89
CA GLU A 288 12.69 -17.93 -12.25
C GLU A 288 11.80 -18.69 -13.24
N ALA A 289 11.63 -20.01 -13.08
CA ALA A 289 10.76 -20.83 -13.93
C ALA A 289 9.26 -20.61 -13.64
N GLU A 290 8.91 -20.28 -12.39
CA GLU A 290 7.54 -20.04 -11.95
C GLU A 290 7.12 -18.57 -12.10
N MET A 291 8.08 -17.64 -12.06
CA MET A 291 7.86 -16.21 -12.26
C MET A 291 6.96 -15.89 -13.47
N PRO A 292 7.18 -16.40 -14.71
CA PRO A 292 6.31 -16.11 -15.86
C PRO A 292 4.90 -16.71 -15.74
N LEU A 293 4.70 -17.75 -14.92
CA LEU A 293 3.38 -18.37 -14.72
C LEU A 293 2.55 -17.59 -13.69
N TYR A 294 3.15 -17.23 -12.56
CA TYR A 294 2.42 -16.69 -11.41
C TYR A 294 2.48 -15.15 -11.29
N SER A 295 3.26 -14.45 -12.12
CA SER A 295 3.34 -12.98 -12.09
C SER A 295 2.27 -12.32 -12.97
N PRO A 296 1.36 -11.48 -12.42
CA PRO A 296 0.40 -10.71 -13.23
C PRO A 296 1.10 -9.75 -14.20
N GLU A 297 2.27 -9.23 -13.84
CA GLU A 297 3.04 -8.29 -14.65
C GLU A 297 3.45 -8.88 -16.01
N LEU A 298 3.77 -10.17 -16.03
CA LEU A 298 4.15 -10.95 -17.22
C LEU A 298 2.95 -11.56 -17.97
N ARG A 299 1.71 -11.19 -17.58
CA ARG A 299 0.45 -11.76 -18.08
C ARG A 299 0.30 -13.27 -17.85
N GLY A 300 0.83 -13.76 -16.73
CA GLY A 300 0.85 -15.19 -16.39
C GLY A 300 -0.52 -15.86 -16.40
N SER A 301 -0.51 -17.20 -16.56
CA SER A 301 -1.71 -18.03 -16.45
C SER A 301 -1.35 -19.49 -16.19
N PHE A 302 -2.18 -20.21 -15.44
CA PHE A 302 -1.95 -21.61 -15.08
C PHE A 302 -3.27 -22.35 -14.74
N PRO A 303 -3.38 -23.66 -15.01
CA PRO A 303 -4.46 -24.47 -14.43
C PRO A 303 -4.29 -24.53 -12.91
N LEU A 304 -5.41 -24.60 -12.17
CA LEU A 304 -5.35 -24.75 -10.71
C LEU A 304 -4.92 -26.17 -10.35
N HIS A 305 -4.25 -26.32 -9.21
CA HIS A 305 -4.05 -27.62 -8.60
C HIS A 305 -5.32 -28.00 -7.82
N TRP A 306 -5.71 -29.26 -7.81
CA TRP A 306 -6.92 -29.72 -7.12
C TRP A 306 -6.60 -30.80 -6.10
N MET A 307 -7.33 -30.76 -4.99
CA MET A 307 -7.28 -31.76 -3.93
C MET A 307 -8.71 -32.20 -3.60
N ALA A 308 -8.93 -33.50 -3.43
CA ALA A 308 -10.16 -34.03 -2.85
C ALA A 308 -10.05 -33.96 -1.32
N VAL A 309 -11.08 -33.43 -0.66
CA VAL A 309 -11.18 -33.33 0.81
C VAL A 309 -12.32 -34.22 1.30
N ALA A 310 -12.02 -35.15 2.21
CA ALA A 310 -13.03 -36.00 2.83
C ALA A 310 -14.05 -35.17 3.64
N PRO A 311 -15.35 -35.55 3.68
CA PRO A 311 -16.39 -34.80 4.39
C PRO A 311 -16.09 -34.50 5.86
N SER A 312 -15.34 -35.36 6.55
CA SER A 312 -14.96 -35.22 7.95
C SER A 312 -13.89 -34.15 8.22
N LEU A 313 -13.25 -33.60 7.19
CA LEU A 313 -12.23 -32.55 7.28
C LEU A 313 -12.70 -31.20 6.71
N LEU A 314 -13.86 -31.17 6.05
CA LEU A 314 -14.32 -30.00 5.28
C LEU A 314 -14.92 -28.94 6.20
N ALA A 315 -14.19 -27.84 6.38
CA ALA A 315 -14.75 -26.59 6.86
C ALA A 315 -15.27 -25.78 5.66
N SER A 316 -16.48 -25.24 5.75
CA SER A 316 -17.02 -24.34 4.72
C SER A 316 -18.16 -23.49 5.25
N ASP A 317 -18.42 -22.36 4.59
CA ASP A 317 -19.64 -21.57 4.75
C ASP A 317 -20.05 -20.97 3.41
N SER A 318 -21.33 -20.70 3.23
CA SER A 318 -21.87 -20.03 2.04
C SER A 318 -23.13 -19.24 2.34
N ALA A 319 -23.14 -18.00 1.88
CA ALA A 319 -24.33 -17.18 1.66
C ALA A 319 -24.53 -16.86 0.16
N TRP A 320 -23.85 -17.57 -0.75
CA TRP A 320 -24.09 -17.51 -2.19
C TRP A 320 -25.50 -18.00 -2.50
N THR A 321 -26.25 -17.29 -3.36
CA THR A 321 -27.56 -17.76 -3.83
C THR A 321 -27.78 -17.56 -5.31
N GLU A 322 -28.30 -18.59 -5.98
CA GLU A 322 -28.76 -18.54 -7.36
C GLU A 322 -30.29 -18.56 -7.40
N ARG A 323 -30.90 -17.57 -8.09
CA ARG A 323 -32.37 -17.44 -8.16
C ARG A 323 -33.05 -17.48 -6.78
N GLY A 324 -32.40 -16.92 -5.77
CA GLY A 324 -32.85 -16.89 -4.37
C GLY A 324 -32.55 -18.14 -3.54
N ARG A 325 -32.07 -19.25 -4.13
CA ARG A 325 -31.74 -20.50 -3.40
C ARG A 325 -30.25 -20.53 -3.00
N PRO A 326 -29.90 -20.93 -1.77
CA PRO A 326 -28.50 -21.16 -1.37
C PRO A 326 -27.79 -22.18 -2.24
N VAL A 327 -26.48 -21.96 -2.46
CA VAL A 327 -25.58 -22.90 -3.15
C VAL A 327 -24.38 -23.15 -2.25
N GLN A 328 -24.04 -24.41 -2.03
CA GLN A 328 -22.97 -24.79 -1.10
C GLN A 328 -21.58 -24.57 -1.71
N ALA A 329 -20.57 -24.25 -0.89
CA ALA A 329 -19.26 -23.85 -1.39
C ALA A 329 -18.58 -24.93 -2.25
N GLN A 330 -18.66 -26.20 -1.86
CA GLN A 330 -18.20 -27.35 -2.62
C GLN A 330 -18.99 -27.60 -3.92
N GLN A 331 -20.23 -27.13 -4.02
CA GLN A 331 -20.98 -27.15 -5.30
C GLN A 331 -20.45 -26.07 -6.26
N LEU A 332 -19.97 -24.93 -5.74
CA LEU A 332 -19.36 -23.88 -6.55
C LEU A 332 -17.99 -24.33 -7.08
N THR A 333 -17.12 -24.92 -6.26
CA THR A 333 -15.78 -25.34 -6.72
C THR A 333 -15.83 -26.44 -7.78
N VAL A 334 -16.71 -27.44 -7.64
CA VAL A 334 -16.91 -28.48 -8.67
C VAL A 334 -17.39 -27.87 -10.00
N ARG A 335 -18.29 -26.89 -9.98
CA ARG A 335 -18.70 -26.15 -11.19
C ARG A 335 -17.58 -25.32 -11.80
N LEU A 336 -16.67 -24.77 -10.98
CA LEU A 336 -15.53 -23.97 -11.43
C LEU A 336 -14.40 -24.82 -12.03
N ALA A 337 -14.19 -26.05 -11.53
CA ALA A 337 -13.29 -27.05 -12.10
C ALA A 337 -13.72 -27.48 -13.50
N GLY A 338 -15.02 -27.70 -13.68
CA GLY A 338 -15.62 -28.22 -14.91
C GLY A 338 -15.81 -29.75 -14.89
N ALA A 339 -16.50 -30.27 -15.90
CA ALA A 339 -16.74 -31.70 -16.03
C ALA A 339 -15.42 -32.47 -16.26
N GLY A 340 -15.30 -33.67 -15.67
CA GLY A 340 -14.16 -34.57 -15.87
C GLY A 340 -13.07 -34.53 -14.78
N LEU A 341 -13.18 -33.67 -13.75
CA LEU A 341 -12.33 -33.76 -12.56
C LEU A 341 -12.56 -35.13 -11.88
N PRO A 342 -11.52 -35.94 -11.59
CA PRO A 342 -11.66 -37.28 -11.01
C PRO A 342 -11.88 -37.22 -9.48
N LEU A 343 -12.95 -36.54 -9.07
CA LEU A 343 -13.32 -36.36 -7.67
C LEU A 343 -14.00 -37.63 -7.11
N PRO A 344 -13.53 -38.22 -6.00
CA PRO A 344 -14.18 -39.36 -5.36
C PRO A 344 -15.59 -39.03 -4.83
N ASP A 345 -16.48 -40.02 -4.79
CA ASP A 345 -17.85 -39.84 -4.33
C ASP A 345 -17.92 -39.26 -2.90
N GLY A 346 -18.68 -38.17 -2.76
CA GLY A 346 -18.87 -37.45 -1.51
C GLY A 346 -17.76 -36.46 -1.12
N TYR A 347 -16.58 -36.53 -1.72
CA TYR A 347 -15.47 -35.61 -1.42
C TYR A 347 -15.74 -34.21 -1.97
N ALA A 348 -15.16 -33.17 -1.36
CA ALA A 348 -15.18 -31.81 -1.87
C ALA A 348 -13.93 -31.50 -2.71
N ALA A 349 -14.11 -30.80 -3.83
CA ALA A 349 -13.00 -30.31 -4.66
C ALA A 349 -12.45 -28.99 -4.08
N LEU A 350 -11.21 -29.02 -3.58
CA LEU A 350 -10.50 -27.84 -3.09
C LEU A 350 -9.51 -27.34 -4.16
N PRO A 351 -9.67 -26.10 -4.68
CA PRO A 351 -8.69 -25.49 -5.59
C PRO A 351 -7.52 -24.89 -4.81
N LEU A 352 -6.30 -25.21 -5.24
CA LEU A 352 -5.05 -24.72 -4.66
C LEU A 352 -4.20 -24.02 -5.73
N HIS A 353 -3.42 -23.03 -5.30
CA HIS A 353 -2.39 -22.42 -6.14
C HIS A 353 -1.26 -23.45 -6.30
N PRO A 354 -0.73 -23.74 -7.51
CA PRO A 354 0.26 -24.81 -7.70
C PRO A 354 1.50 -24.67 -6.82
N TRP A 355 2.05 -23.45 -6.67
CA TRP A 355 3.11 -23.15 -5.68
C TRP A 355 2.72 -23.55 -4.24
N GLN A 356 1.49 -23.23 -3.83
CA GLN A 356 1.01 -23.54 -2.48
C GLN A 356 0.85 -25.05 -2.27
N MET A 357 0.42 -25.80 -3.30
CA MET A 357 0.41 -27.26 -3.22
C MET A 357 1.82 -27.85 -3.06
N GLY A 358 2.82 -27.27 -3.75
CA GLY A 358 4.22 -27.67 -3.64
C GLY A 358 4.79 -27.54 -2.23
N GLU A 359 4.33 -26.56 -1.45
CA GLU A 359 4.77 -26.34 -0.07
C GLU A 359 3.86 -27.05 0.96
N VAL A 360 2.54 -26.87 0.88
CA VAL A 360 1.59 -27.34 1.90
C VAL A 360 1.59 -28.87 2.05
N ARG A 361 1.87 -29.62 0.97
CA ARG A 361 1.96 -31.09 0.98
C ARG A 361 3.05 -31.64 1.90
N HIS A 362 4.00 -30.81 2.33
CA HIS A 362 5.09 -31.17 3.22
C HIS A 362 4.88 -30.71 4.67
N ARG A 363 3.78 -29.98 4.98
CA ARG A 363 3.40 -29.65 6.36
C ARG A 363 2.92 -30.92 7.08
N PRO A 364 3.35 -31.21 8.34
CA PRO A 364 3.06 -32.48 9.01
C PRO A 364 1.57 -32.86 9.06
N GLY A 365 0.68 -31.91 9.35
CA GLY A 365 -0.77 -32.17 9.38
C GLY A 365 -1.36 -32.52 8.02
N THR A 366 -0.96 -31.80 6.96
CA THR A 366 -1.41 -32.07 5.59
C THR A 366 -0.83 -33.39 5.05
N ALA A 367 0.44 -33.67 5.33
CA ALA A 367 1.09 -34.93 4.94
C ALA A 367 0.41 -36.14 5.59
N ALA A 368 0.14 -36.11 6.90
CA ALA A 368 -0.53 -37.20 7.60
C ALA A 368 -1.95 -37.49 7.05
N LEU A 369 -2.66 -36.48 6.57
CA LEU A 369 -4.00 -36.65 5.98
C LEU A 369 -3.97 -37.11 4.52
N LEU A 370 -2.88 -36.81 3.78
CA LEU A 370 -2.60 -37.41 2.47
C LEU A 370 -2.24 -38.90 2.63
N ASP A 371 -1.38 -39.24 3.58
CA ASP A 371 -1.00 -40.64 3.88
C ASP A 371 -2.20 -41.47 4.36
N ALA A 372 -3.15 -40.84 5.08
CA ALA A 372 -4.42 -41.46 5.47
C ALA A 372 -5.48 -41.52 4.35
N GLY A 373 -5.21 -40.93 3.18
CA GLY A 373 -6.15 -40.86 2.05
C GLY A 373 -7.39 -39.98 2.26
N LEU A 374 -7.44 -39.21 3.36
CA LEU A 374 -8.52 -38.28 3.68
C LEU A 374 -8.38 -36.96 2.90
N LEU A 375 -7.15 -36.61 2.53
CA LEU A 375 -6.84 -35.70 1.44
C LEU A 375 -6.30 -36.52 0.27
N GLN A 376 -6.63 -36.16 -0.97
CA GLN A 376 -6.12 -36.84 -2.16
C GLN A 376 -5.69 -35.83 -3.22
N ASP A 377 -4.46 -35.98 -3.74
CA ASP A 377 -3.88 -35.13 -4.78
C ASP A 377 -4.51 -35.47 -6.14
N LEU A 378 -5.27 -34.54 -6.73
CA LEU A 378 -5.90 -34.69 -8.05
C LEU A 378 -5.09 -34.06 -9.19
N GLY A 379 -3.94 -33.44 -8.87
CA GLY A 379 -3.08 -32.77 -9.84
C GLY A 379 -3.61 -31.43 -10.38
N PRO A 380 -2.88 -30.81 -11.34
CA PRO A 380 -3.35 -29.64 -12.07
C PRO A 380 -4.50 -29.98 -13.04
N TYR A 381 -5.61 -29.26 -12.97
CA TYR A 381 -6.79 -29.53 -13.80
C TYR A 381 -7.57 -28.27 -14.22
N GLY A 382 -8.20 -28.36 -15.39
CA GLY A 382 -9.15 -27.39 -15.92
C GLY A 382 -8.53 -26.29 -16.79
N SER A 383 -9.37 -25.34 -17.21
CA SER A 383 -8.94 -24.15 -17.95
C SER A 383 -8.02 -23.26 -17.10
N PRO A 384 -7.04 -22.56 -17.69
CA PRO A 384 -6.14 -21.69 -16.96
C PRO A 384 -6.88 -20.53 -16.28
N TRP A 385 -6.30 -20.06 -15.19
CA TRP A 385 -6.66 -18.86 -14.46
C TRP A 385 -5.49 -17.88 -14.46
N HIS A 386 -5.79 -16.60 -14.33
CA HIS A 386 -4.81 -15.51 -14.34
C HIS A 386 -4.67 -14.91 -12.94
N PRO A 387 -3.45 -14.69 -12.42
CA PRO A 387 -3.26 -13.91 -11.21
C PRO A 387 -3.66 -12.46 -11.47
N THR A 388 -4.38 -11.85 -10.51
CA THR A 388 -4.67 -10.42 -10.50
C THR A 388 -3.58 -9.65 -9.74
N SER A 389 -3.76 -8.35 -9.46
CA SER A 389 -2.71 -7.52 -8.85
C SER A 389 -2.33 -7.93 -7.42
N SER A 390 -3.10 -8.82 -6.77
CA SER A 390 -2.78 -9.41 -5.45
C SER A 390 -1.96 -10.71 -5.54
N VAL A 391 -1.68 -11.19 -6.76
CA VAL A 391 -1.14 -12.52 -7.10
C VAL A 391 -2.06 -13.68 -6.71
N ARG A 392 -2.46 -13.76 -5.43
CA ARG A 392 -3.24 -14.88 -4.87
C ARG A 392 -4.74 -14.89 -5.23
N THR A 393 -5.28 -13.77 -5.73
CA THR A 393 -6.63 -13.74 -6.29
C THR A 393 -6.56 -14.03 -7.78
N LEU A 394 -7.29 -15.05 -8.20
CA LEU A 394 -7.24 -15.58 -9.56
C LEU A 394 -8.54 -15.28 -10.30
N TYR A 395 -8.41 -14.81 -11.54
CA TYR A 395 -9.49 -14.45 -12.46
C TYR A 395 -9.53 -15.40 -13.66
N ARG A 396 -10.73 -15.70 -14.16
CA ARG A 396 -10.92 -16.42 -15.42
C ARG A 396 -12.06 -15.74 -16.19
N PRO A 397 -11.85 -15.26 -17.43
CA PRO A 397 -12.89 -14.63 -18.23
C PRO A 397 -14.17 -15.48 -18.28
N GLY A 398 -15.33 -14.85 -18.05
CA GLY A 398 -16.64 -15.52 -18.06
C GLY A 398 -16.92 -16.48 -16.89
N ALA A 399 -16.00 -16.69 -15.94
CA ALA A 399 -16.32 -17.41 -14.71
C ALA A 399 -17.22 -16.53 -13.80
N PRO A 400 -18.21 -17.11 -13.09
CA PRO A 400 -19.07 -16.35 -12.17
C PRO A 400 -18.35 -15.95 -10.87
N ALA A 401 -17.16 -16.50 -10.63
CA ALA A 401 -16.37 -16.25 -9.43
C ALA A 401 -14.88 -16.02 -9.75
N MET A 402 -14.24 -15.19 -8.93
CA MET A 402 -12.80 -15.17 -8.70
C MET A 402 -12.47 -16.05 -7.49
N LEU A 403 -11.24 -16.55 -7.41
CA LEU A 403 -10.79 -17.39 -6.29
C LEU A 403 -9.61 -16.71 -5.58
N LYS A 404 -9.76 -16.33 -4.31
CA LYS A 404 -8.67 -15.84 -3.45
C LYS A 404 -8.12 -17.02 -2.67
N LEU A 405 -7.03 -17.59 -3.16
CA LEU A 405 -6.37 -18.78 -2.60
C LEU A 405 -5.38 -18.38 -1.51
N SER A 406 -5.04 -19.30 -0.62
CA SER A 406 -3.87 -19.14 0.26
C SER A 406 -2.58 -19.27 -0.54
N LEU A 407 -1.57 -18.45 -0.19
CA LEU A 407 -0.28 -18.40 -0.86
C LEU A 407 0.81 -17.94 0.12
N GLY A 408 1.58 -18.88 0.66
CA GLY A 408 2.60 -18.68 1.70
C GLY A 408 3.80 -17.80 1.32
N LEU A 409 3.90 -17.39 0.05
CA LEU A 409 4.85 -16.37 -0.42
C LEU A 409 4.74 -15.07 0.40
N ARG A 410 5.89 -14.44 0.67
CA ARG A 410 5.93 -13.06 1.17
C ARG A 410 5.68 -12.11 0.01
N ILE A 411 4.62 -11.30 0.09
CA ILE A 411 4.29 -10.27 -0.90
C ILE A 411 4.01 -8.97 -0.15
N THR A 412 4.85 -7.96 -0.40
CA THR A 412 5.08 -6.85 0.53
C THR A 412 5.35 -7.37 1.95
N ASN A 413 4.87 -6.71 3.01
CA ASN A 413 5.19 -7.02 4.41
C ASN A 413 4.34 -8.16 5.02
N SER A 414 3.85 -9.12 4.22
CA SER A 414 3.11 -10.26 4.76
C SER A 414 3.29 -11.52 3.93
N ARG A 415 3.28 -12.69 4.58
CA ARG A 415 2.83 -13.93 3.93
C ARG A 415 1.37 -13.78 3.48
N ARG A 416 0.97 -14.42 2.38
CA ARG A 416 -0.38 -14.27 1.80
C ARG A 416 -1.24 -15.52 1.92
N GLU A 417 -1.19 -16.19 3.06
CA GLU A 417 -2.22 -17.15 3.47
C GLU A 417 -3.54 -16.42 3.81
N ASN A 418 -4.68 -17.10 3.66
CA ASN A 418 -5.96 -16.60 4.18
C ASN A 418 -6.09 -17.04 5.65
N LEU A 419 -6.65 -16.20 6.52
CA LEU A 419 -6.96 -16.57 7.90
C LEU A 419 -8.44 -16.91 8.04
N ARG A 420 -8.79 -17.92 8.85
CA ARG A 420 -10.19 -18.36 9.02
C ARG A 420 -11.14 -17.22 9.43
N LYS A 421 -10.70 -16.30 10.29
CA LYS A 421 -11.49 -15.11 10.68
C LYS A 421 -11.85 -14.19 9.51
N GLU A 422 -10.96 -14.07 8.52
CA GLU A 422 -11.20 -13.30 7.29
C GLU A 422 -12.22 -14.00 6.38
N LEU A 423 -12.22 -15.33 6.37
CA LEU A 423 -13.19 -16.11 5.61
C LEU A 423 -14.61 -15.88 6.16
N HIS A 424 -14.78 -15.95 7.49
CA HIS A 424 -16.04 -15.58 8.15
C HIS A 424 -16.43 -14.13 7.85
N ARG A 425 -15.48 -13.18 7.92
CA ARG A 425 -15.70 -11.75 7.63
C ARG A 425 -16.34 -11.50 6.27
N GLY A 426 -15.90 -12.20 5.22
CA GLY A 426 -16.46 -12.07 3.88
C GLY A 426 -17.94 -12.46 3.80
N VAL A 427 -18.31 -13.59 4.42
CA VAL A 427 -19.68 -14.12 4.40
C VAL A 427 -20.59 -13.33 5.34
N GLU A 428 -20.11 -12.93 6.53
CA GLU A 428 -20.81 -12.03 7.44
C GLU A 428 -21.17 -10.71 6.77
N VAL A 429 -20.20 -10.05 6.11
CA VAL A 429 -20.43 -8.82 5.36
C VAL A 429 -21.42 -9.08 4.22
N HIS A 430 -21.31 -10.18 3.47
CA HIS A 430 -22.28 -10.53 2.43
C HIS A 430 -23.71 -10.70 2.98
N ARG A 431 -23.87 -11.33 4.16
CA ARG A 431 -25.17 -11.47 4.86
C ARG A 431 -25.73 -10.11 5.28
N LEU A 432 -24.93 -9.28 5.96
CA LEU A 432 -25.33 -7.94 6.41
C LEU A 432 -25.82 -7.07 5.24
N LEU A 433 -25.05 -7.06 4.15
CA LEU A 433 -25.39 -6.31 2.94
C LEU A 433 -26.73 -6.78 2.35
N ARG A 434 -27.00 -8.10 2.36
CA ARG A 434 -28.28 -8.66 1.91
C ARG A 434 -29.45 -8.39 2.85
N GLY A 435 -29.20 -8.20 4.15
CA GLY A 435 -30.21 -7.84 5.14
C GLY A 435 -30.92 -6.51 4.85
N GLY A 436 -30.27 -5.61 4.10
CA GLY A 436 -30.89 -4.39 3.57
C GLY A 436 -29.89 -3.28 3.25
N LEU A 437 -28.71 -3.31 3.87
CA LEU A 437 -27.69 -2.26 3.73
C LEU A 437 -27.23 -2.04 2.28
N SER A 438 -27.17 -3.09 1.45
CA SER A 438 -26.88 -2.93 0.01
C SER A 438 -27.94 -2.11 -0.73
N LYS A 439 -29.22 -2.21 -0.37
CA LYS A 439 -30.31 -1.41 -0.97
C LYS A 439 -30.25 0.04 -0.52
N GLN A 440 -29.97 0.28 0.76
CA GLN A 440 -29.75 1.63 1.31
C GLN A 440 -28.58 2.31 0.57
N TRP A 441 -27.46 1.60 0.42
CA TRP A 441 -26.28 2.11 -0.27
C TRP A 441 -26.51 2.35 -1.76
N GLN A 442 -27.13 1.41 -2.47
CA GLN A 442 -27.44 1.57 -3.91
C GLN A 442 -28.48 2.66 -4.18
N ALA A 443 -29.35 2.99 -3.20
CA ALA A 443 -30.26 4.13 -3.31
C ALA A 443 -29.55 5.49 -3.14
N ALA A 444 -28.56 5.58 -2.25
CA ALA A 444 -27.74 6.78 -2.07
C ALA A 444 -26.67 6.96 -3.18
N HIS A 445 -26.04 5.86 -3.58
CA HIS A 445 -24.84 5.84 -4.43
C HIS A 445 -24.89 4.69 -5.47
N PRO A 446 -25.81 4.72 -6.46
CA PRO A 446 -26.02 3.63 -7.42
C PRO A 446 -24.80 3.29 -8.30
N GLY A 447 -23.82 4.20 -8.40
CA GLY A 447 -22.56 3.96 -9.11
C GLY A 447 -21.55 3.09 -8.34
N PHE A 448 -21.71 2.92 -7.02
CA PHE A 448 -20.74 2.24 -6.17
C PHE A 448 -21.24 0.89 -5.63
N ASP A 449 -20.36 -0.09 -5.48
CA ASP A 449 -20.68 -1.32 -4.75
C ASP A 449 -19.43 -2.05 -4.22
N ILE A 450 -19.59 -3.18 -3.52
CA ILE A 450 -18.48 -4.08 -3.14
C ILE A 450 -18.49 -5.35 -4.00
N VAL A 451 -17.31 -5.78 -4.46
CA VAL A 451 -17.07 -7.12 -5.00
C VAL A 451 -17.14 -8.13 -3.84
N ARG A 452 -18.31 -8.74 -3.65
CA ARG A 452 -18.63 -9.55 -2.45
C ARG A 452 -17.86 -10.87 -2.38
N ASP A 453 -17.65 -11.35 -1.17
CA ASP A 453 -16.96 -12.60 -0.81
C ASP A 453 -17.91 -13.60 -0.11
N PRO A 454 -18.89 -14.18 -0.83
CA PRO A 454 -20.05 -14.87 -0.25
C PRO A 454 -19.84 -16.31 0.24
N ALA A 455 -18.73 -16.99 -0.06
CA ALA A 455 -18.54 -18.41 0.29
C ALA A 455 -17.06 -18.81 0.39
N TRP A 456 -16.74 -19.82 1.20
CA TRP A 456 -15.37 -20.34 1.35
C TRP A 456 -15.31 -21.84 1.62
N LEU A 457 -14.14 -22.43 1.38
CA LEU A 457 -13.77 -23.78 1.80
C LEU A 457 -12.43 -23.71 2.52
N ALA A 458 -12.22 -24.63 3.46
CA ALA A 458 -10.95 -24.87 4.11
C ALA A 458 -10.90 -26.32 4.63
N VAL A 459 -9.79 -26.68 5.26
CA VAL A 459 -9.56 -28.01 5.84
C VAL A 459 -9.24 -27.84 7.32
N ASP A 460 -9.92 -28.61 8.15
CA ASP A 460 -9.60 -28.76 9.58
C ASP A 460 -9.06 -30.17 9.82
N ALA A 461 -8.18 -30.31 10.82
CA ALA A 461 -7.69 -31.59 11.28
C ALA A 461 -8.80 -32.37 12.02
N PRO A 462 -8.64 -33.70 12.25
CA PRO A 462 -9.64 -34.52 12.93
C PRO A 462 -9.98 -34.11 14.38
N ASP A 463 -9.19 -33.24 15.00
CA ASP A 463 -9.42 -32.64 16.31
C ASP A 463 -10.14 -31.27 16.25
N GLY A 464 -10.43 -30.76 15.04
CA GLY A 464 -11.04 -29.45 14.78
C GLY A 464 -10.05 -28.31 14.56
N THR A 465 -8.73 -28.56 14.57
CA THR A 465 -7.70 -27.52 14.38
C THR A 465 -7.61 -27.09 12.90
N PRO A 466 -7.76 -25.80 12.56
CA PRO A 466 -7.61 -25.32 11.18
C PRO A 466 -6.21 -25.58 10.58
N LEU A 467 -6.17 -26.14 9.36
CA LEU A 467 -4.93 -26.34 8.62
C LEU A 467 -4.64 -25.18 7.67
N THR A 468 -3.71 -24.31 8.09
CA THR A 468 -3.31 -23.11 7.33
C THR A 468 -2.72 -23.46 5.97
N GLY A 469 -2.89 -22.55 5.01
CA GLY A 469 -2.41 -22.72 3.63
C GLY A 469 -3.39 -23.46 2.71
N LEU A 470 -4.48 -24.02 3.24
CA LEU A 470 -5.55 -24.70 2.49
C LEU A 470 -6.84 -23.86 2.38
N ASP A 471 -6.95 -22.74 3.08
CA ASP A 471 -8.12 -21.85 3.10
C ASP A 471 -8.35 -21.12 1.75
N VAL A 472 -9.58 -21.18 1.23
CA VAL A 472 -10.02 -20.68 -0.10
C VAL A 472 -11.24 -19.77 0.04
N MET A 473 -11.16 -18.52 -0.41
CA MET A 473 -12.30 -17.62 -0.53
C MET A 473 -12.83 -17.55 -1.97
N ILE A 474 -14.14 -17.73 -2.14
CA ILE A 474 -14.87 -17.61 -3.41
C ILE A 474 -15.50 -16.22 -3.49
N ARG A 475 -14.95 -15.39 -4.38
CA ARG A 475 -15.36 -14.01 -4.64
C ARG A 475 -16.32 -13.95 -5.82
N HIS A 476 -17.40 -13.18 -5.75
CA HIS A 476 -18.23 -12.91 -6.95
C HIS A 476 -17.37 -12.26 -8.04
N ASN A 477 -17.54 -12.70 -9.30
CA ASN A 477 -17.01 -11.96 -10.45
C ASN A 477 -18.12 -11.18 -11.15
N PRO A 478 -18.24 -9.85 -10.92
CA PRO A 478 -19.19 -9.00 -11.62
C PRO A 478 -18.64 -8.41 -12.94
N PHE A 479 -17.44 -8.80 -13.39
CA PHE A 479 -16.74 -8.15 -14.51
C PHE A 479 -16.67 -9.04 -15.75
N GLY A 480 -17.24 -8.54 -16.85
CA GLY A 480 -17.02 -9.05 -18.20
C GLY A 480 -15.81 -8.39 -18.88
N PRO A 481 -15.28 -8.98 -19.97
CA PRO A 481 -14.04 -8.49 -20.61
C PRO A 481 -14.11 -7.05 -21.17
N THR A 482 -15.33 -6.52 -21.41
CA THR A 482 -15.56 -5.17 -21.93
C THR A 482 -15.76 -4.11 -20.85
N ASP A 483 -15.82 -4.50 -19.57
CA ASP A 483 -16.07 -3.57 -18.47
C ASP A 483 -14.78 -2.85 -18.11
N ASP A 484 -14.75 -1.53 -18.33
CA ASP A 484 -13.58 -0.70 -18.02
C ASP A 484 -13.51 -0.42 -16.51
N VAL A 485 -13.05 -1.44 -15.78
CA VAL A 485 -12.87 -1.42 -14.32
C VAL A 485 -11.42 -1.76 -13.98
N GLY A 486 -10.78 -0.93 -13.16
CA GLY A 486 -9.38 -1.16 -12.77
C GLY A 486 -9.04 -0.60 -11.40
N CYS A 487 -8.13 -1.26 -10.68
CA CYS A 487 -7.63 -0.74 -9.41
C CYS A 487 -6.86 0.58 -9.61
N VAL A 488 -7.04 1.52 -8.68
CA VAL A 488 -6.37 2.84 -8.73
C VAL A 488 -4.86 2.67 -8.88
N ALA A 489 -4.26 1.71 -8.17
CA ALA A 489 -2.83 1.43 -8.22
C ALA A 489 -2.35 1.11 -9.66
N GLY A 490 -3.03 0.22 -10.38
CA GLY A 490 -2.71 -0.11 -11.78
C GLY A 490 -3.03 1.03 -12.75
N LEU A 491 -4.05 1.84 -12.44
CA LEU A 491 -4.44 3.02 -13.23
C LEU A 491 -3.37 4.14 -13.17
N VAL A 492 -2.76 4.38 -12.00
CA VAL A 492 -1.78 5.46 -11.77
C VAL A 492 -0.32 5.05 -12.00
N SER A 493 0.02 3.75 -12.00
CA SER A 493 1.40 3.27 -12.13
C SER A 493 1.98 3.52 -13.54
N PRO A 494 3.16 4.14 -13.68
CA PRO A 494 3.83 4.26 -14.97
C PRO A 494 4.27 2.91 -15.54
N ARG A 495 4.01 2.70 -16.83
CA ARG A 495 4.41 1.51 -17.60
C ARG A 495 4.84 1.88 -19.03
N PRO A 496 5.59 0.99 -19.72
CA PRO A 496 5.93 1.19 -21.13
C PRO A 496 4.69 1.28 -22.02
N TYR A 497 4.60 2.33 -22.83
CA TYR A 497 3.69 2.40 -23.97
C TYR A 497 4.49 2.58 -25.27
N ALA A 498 4.02 1.97 -26.36
CA ALA A 498 4.54 2.23 -27.70
C ALA A 498 4.26 3.69 -28.11
N GLN A 499 5.22 4.36 -28.77
CA GLN A 499 5.05 5.75 -29.18
C GLN A 499 4.00 5.90 -30.29
N PRO A 500 2.96 6.74 -30.11
CA PRO A 500 2.04 7.09 -31.18
C PRO A 500 2.79 7.82 -32.30
N GLY A 501 2.76 7.27 -33.52
CA GLY A 501 3.33 7.92 -34.71
C GLY A 501 4.85 7.84 -34.86
N ALA A 502 5.53 6.89 -34.19
CA ALA A 502 6.93 6.58 -34.50
C ALA A 502 7.09 6.22 -35.99
N ARG A 503 8.09 6.82 -36.65
CA ARG A 503 8.48 6.43 -38.02
C ARG A 503 9.14 5.04 -37.97
N ALA A 504 8.98 4.26 -39.04
CA ALA A 504 9.58 2.93 -39.16
C ALA A 504 11.12 2.92 -38.99
N ASP A 505 11.77 4.04 -39.30
CA ASP A 505 13.23 4.21 -39.28
C ASP A 505 13.77 4.78 -37.95
N ALA A 506 12.89 5.06 -36.97
CA ALA A 506 13.28 5.57 -35.65
C ALA A 506 13.18 4.47 -34.60
N GLU A 507 14.20 4.31 -33.75
CA GLU A 507 14.13 3.37 -32.63
C GLU A 507 12.90 3.65 -31.76
N PRO A 508 11.98 2.69 -31.58
CA PRO A 508 10.75 2.91 -30.82
C PRO A 508 11.08 2.96 -29.32
N ARG A 509 11.42 4.14 -28.81
CA ARG A 509 11.69 4.36 -27.37
C ARG A 509 10.37 4.39 -26.59
N PRO A 510 10.06 3.35 -25.80
CA PRO A 510 8.77 3.27 -25.12
C PRO A 510 8.70 4.31 -24.00
N VAL A 511 7.63 5.09 -23.98
CA VAL A 511 7.44 6.20 -23.02
C VAL A 511 6.81 5.64 -21.75
N MET A 512 7.33 6.01 -20.58
CA MET A 512 6.79 5.56 -19.31
C MET A 512 5.61 6.43 -18.89
N ARG A 513 4.38 5.91 -18.97
CA ARG A 513 3.17 6.65 -18.62
C ARG A 513 2.19 5.79 -17.85
N SER A 514 1.34 6.42 -17.04
CA SER A 514 0.19 5.73 -16.44
C SER A 514 -0.98 5.62 -17.41
N ARG A 515 -1.92 4.72 -17.11
CA ARG A 515 -3.20 4.65 -17.84
C ARG A 515 -4.04 5.92 -17.60
N LEU A 516 -3.95 6.52 -16.41
CA LEU A 516 -4.56 7.83 -16.09
C LEU A 516 -4.04 8.94 -17.03
N ALA A 517 -2.73 9.02 -17.26
CA ALA A 517 -2.13 10.04 -18.12
C ALA A 517 -2.64 9.97 -19.57
N GLU A 518 -2.77 8.77 -20.12
CA GLU A 518 -3.31 8.55 -21.47
C GLU A 518 -4.82 8.88 -21.55
N ILE A 519 -5.62 8.45 -20.56
CA ILE A 519 -7.05 8.78 -20.47
C ILE A 519 -7.26 10.30 -20.44
N VAL A 520 -6.57 11.00 -19.52
CA VAL A 520 -6.69 12.45 -19.33
C VAL A 520 -6.20 13.22 -20.56
N THR A 521 -5.11 12.77 -21.21
CA THR A 521 -4.62 13.39 -22.45
C THR A 521 -5.57 13.17 -23.63
N ARG A 522 -6.15 11.97 -23.76
CA ARG A 522 -7.19 11.64 -24.76
C ARG A 522 -8.45 12.50 -24.57
N LEU A 523 -8.91 12.64 -23.33
CA LEU A 523 -10.08 13.47 -22.99
C LEU A 523 -9.81 14.96 -23.28
N ALA A 524 -8.66 15.49 -22.88
CA ALA A 524 -8.28 16.88 -23.15
C ALA A 524 -8.21 17.19 -24.66
N GLY A 525 -7.57 16.32 -25.44
CA GLY A 525 -7.48 16.44 -26.89
C GLY A 525 -8.83 16.37 -27.60
N ARG A 526 -9.71 15.44 -27.18
CA ARG A 526 -11.08 15.33 -27.75
C ARG A 526 -11.98 16.51 -27.38
N ALA A 527 -11.85 17.05 -26.17
CA ALA A 527 -12.70 18.13 -25.68
C ALA A 527 -12.20 19.54 -26.02
N GLY A 528 -10.99 19.67 -26.59
CA GLY A 528 -10.35 20.98 -26.84
C GLY A 528 -10.05 21.77 -25.56
N ARG A 529 -9.90 21.08 -24.41
CA ARG A 529 -9.78 21.69 -23.08
C ARG A 529 -8.36 21.56 -22.51
N PRO A 530 -7.88 22.51 -21.69
CA PRO A 530 -6.59 22.39 -21.00
C PRO A 530 -6.51 21.11 -20.15
N ARG A 531 -5.36 20.41 -20.22
CA ARG A 531 -5.17 19.10 -19.55
C ARG A 531 -5.47 19.16 -18.05
N GLY A 532 -5.02 20.20 -17.36
CA GLY A 532 -5.30 20.41 -15.93
C GLY A 532 -6.79 20.55 -15.60
N ALA A 533 -7.58 21.21 -16.46
CA ALA A 533 -9.01 21.36 -16.24
C ALA A 533 -9.77 20.04 -16.40
N VAL A 534 -9.32 19.16 -17.30
CA VAL A 534 -9.87 17.81 -17.49
C VAL A 534 -9.42 16.88 -16.36
N ALA A 535 -8.16 16.96 -15.92
CA ALA A 535 -7.64 16.23 -14.77
C ALA A 535 -8.39 16.57 -13.48
N THR A 536 -8.64 17.86 -13.20
CA THR A 536 -9.42 18.30 -12.03
C THR A 536 -10.88 17.83 -12.10
N GLU A 537 -11.52 17.84 -13.27
CA GLU A 537 -12.87 17.27 -13.42
C GLU A 537 -12.88 15.76 -13.19
N TRP A 538 -11.90 15.03 -13.73
CA TRP A 538 -11.74 13.59 -13.51
C TRP A 538 -11.59 13.29 -12.00
N PHE A 539 -10.75 14.06 -11.31
CA PHE A 539 -10.55 13.95 -9.87
C PHE A 539 -11.81 14.28 -9.06
N LEU A 540 -12.57 15.31 -9.41
CA LEU A 540 -13.85 15.63 -8.76
C LEU A 540 -14.88 14.52 -8.94
N ARG A 541 -14.99 13.93 -10.14
CA ARG A 541 -15.83 12.74 -10.38
C ARG A 541 -15.37 11.53 -9.57
N TYR A 542 -14.06 11.35 -9.38
CA TYR A 542 -13.53 10.30 -8.51
C TYR A 542 -13.92 10.50 -7.04
N LEU A 543 -13.82 11.73 -6.51
CA LEU A 543 -14.26 12.03 -5.15
C LEU A 543 -15.75 11.70 -4.95
N GLU A 544 -16.61 12.12 -5.88
CA GLU A 544 -18.06 11.92 -5.77
C GLU A 544 -18.51 10.46 -6.02
N HIS A 545 -17.93 9.77 -7.00
CA HIS A 545 -18.34 8.39 -7.36
C HIS A 545 -17.58 7.28 -6.65
N VAL A 546 -16.49 7.59 -5.92
CA VAL A 546 -15.63 6.60 -5.26
C VAL A 546 -15.34 6.92 -3.79
N VAL A 547 -15.11 8.18 -3.43
CA VAL A 547 -14.77 8.55 -2.03
C VAL A 547 -16.02 8.80 -1.18
N ARG A 548 -17.00 9.60 -1.67
CA ARG A 548 -18.26 9.85 -0.97
C ARG A 548 -19.01 8.56 -0.58
N PRO A 549 -19.14 7.54 -1.44
CA PRO A 549 -19.85 6.31 -1.07
C PRO A 549 -19.15 5.50 0.03
N VAL A 550 -17.83 5.63 0.18
CA VAL A 550 -17.05 4.96 1.24
C VAL A 550 -17.18 5.73 2.57
N LEU A 551 -17.15 7.06 2.54
CA LEU A 551 -17.47 7.91 3.70
C LEU A 551 -18.92 7.73 4.18
N TRP A 552 -19.85 7.52 3.25
CA TRP A 552 -21.26 7.24 3.58
C TRP A 552 -21.43 5.91 4.32
N LEU A 553 -20.72 4.85 3.91
CA LEU A 553 -20.79 3.55 4.59
C LEU A 553 -20.27 3.64 6.04
N ASP A 554 -19.18 4.37 6.25
CA ASP A 554 -18.62 4.59 7.58
C ASP A 554 -19.64 5.30 8.51
N GLY A 555 -20.29 6.36 8.02
CA GLY A 555 -21.26 7.11 8.82
C GLY A 555 -22.59 6.38 9.05
N GLU A 556 -23.22 5.86 8.00
CA GLU A 556 -24.58 5.25 8.05
C GLU A 556 -24.58 3.83 8.65
N ALA A 557 -23.46 3.10 8.56
CA ALA A 557 -23.39 1.70 8.99
C ALA A 557 -22.29 1.40 10.01
N GLY A 558 -21.37 2.34 10.30
CA GLY A 558 -20.24 2.09 11.19
C GLY A 558 -19.15 1.20 10.60
N ILE A 559 -19.04 1.13 9.26
CA ILE A 559 -18.11 0.24 8.57
C ILE A 559 -17.11 1.06 7.76
N ALA A 560 -15.92 1.26 8.32
CA ALA A 560 -14.78 1.79 7.60
C ALA A 560 -14.15 0.69 6.71
N LEU A 561 -13.53 1.12 5.62
CA LEU A 561 -12.92 0.23 4.62
C LEU A 561 -11.42 0.50 4.46
N GLU A 562 -10.63 -0.56 4.26
CA GLU A 562 -9.23 -0.50 3.82
C GLU A 562 -9.15 -0.15 2.33
N ALA A 563 -9.72 1.02 1.98
CA ALA A 563 -9.89 1.53 0.62
C ALA A 563 -8.58 2.07 0.03
N HIS A 564 -7.48 1.33 0.21
CA HIS A 564 -6.17 1.60 -0.37
C HIS A 564 -6.20 1.37 -1.90
N GLN A 565 -5.25 1.95 -2.65
CA GLN A 565 -5.32 2.02 -4.12
C GLN A 565 -5.47 0.68 -4.87
N GLN A 566 -5.12 -0.45 -4.25
CA GLN A 566 -5.27 -1.78 -4.85
C GLN A 566 -6.65 -2.46 -4.58
N ASN A 567 -7.38 -2.01 -3.56
CA ASN A 567 -8.72 -2.49 -3.19
C ASN A 567 -9.84 -1.56 -3.69
N THR A 568 -9.52 -0.29 -3.98
CA THR A 568 -10.41 0.62 -4.70
C THR A 568 -10.26 0.44 -6.20
N LEU A 569 -11.35 0.04 -6.86
CA LEU A 569 -11.49 -0.02 -8.31
C LEU A 569 -12.32 1.18 -8.80
N VAL A 570 -11.93 1.77 -9.93
CA VAL A 570 -12.72 2.81 -10.62
C VAL A 570 -13.47 2.17 -11.77
N VAL A 571 -14.75 2.52 -11.94
CA VAL A 571 -15.55 2.17 -13.12
C VAL A 571 -15.55 3.36 -14.07
N LEU A 572 -15.10 3.15 -15.29
CA LEU A 572 -15.00 4.18 -16.33
C LEU A 572 -16.10 4.04 -17.39
N ASP A 573 -16.54 5.17 -17.96
CA ASP A 573 -17.27 5.17 -19.22
C ASP A 573 -16.35 4.95 -20.43
N ARG A 574 -16.92 4.83 -21.64
CA ARG A 574 -16.17 4.59 -22.89
C ARG A 574 -15.19 5.73 -23.20
N GLU A 575 -15.51 6.93 -22.73
CA GLU A 575 -14.74 8.16 -22.88
C GLU A 575 -13.60 8.25 -21.87
N GLY A 576 -13.69 7.52 -20.75
CA GLY A 576 -12.67 7.37 -19.72
C GLY A 576 -12.92 8.18 -18.44
N TRP A 577 -14.13 8.69 -18.23
CA TRP A 577 -14.49 9.38 -16.99
C TRP A 577 -14.91 8.40 -15.89
N PRO A 578 -14.64 8.69 -14.60
CA PRO A 578 -15.24 7.95 -13.50
C PRO A 578 -16.77 8.13 -13.53
N VAL A 579 -17.49 7.01 -13.49
CA VAL A 579 -18.96 6.94 -13.37
C VAL A 579 -19.40 6.05 -12.20
N GLY A 580 -18.44 5.44 -11.50
CA GLY A 580 -18.67 4.57 -10.37
C GLY A 580 -17.36 4.06 -9.77
N GLY A 581 -17.48 3.25 -8.73
CA GLY A 581 -16.35 2.58 -8.09
C GLY A 581 -16.73 1.21 -7.55
N ARG A 582 -15.74 0.38 -7.25
CA ARG A 582 -15.95 -0.83 -6.44
C ARG A 582 -14.90 -0.91 -5.35
N TYR A 583 -15.32 -1.26 -4.14
CA TYR A 583 -14.38 -1.79 -3.14
C TYR A 583 -14.26 -3.32 -3.31
N ARG A 584 -13.13 -3.89 -2.93
CA ARG A 584 -12.94 -5.34 -2.83
C ARG A 584 -12.09 -5.70 -1.61
N ASP A 585 -12.18 -6.98 -1.27
CA ASP A 585 -11.43 -7.71 -0.25
C ASP A 585 -12.09 -7.90 1.12
N ASN A 586 -11.85 -9.09 1.69
CA ASN A 586 -12.40 -9.57 2.94
C ASN A 586 -11.50 -9.32 4.16
N GLN A 587 -10.25 -8.89 3.98
CA GLN A 587 -9.40 -8.50 5.10
C GLN A 587 -9.80 -7.12 5.64
N GLY A 588 -9.99 -6.15 4.75
CA GLY A 588 -10.08 -4.73 5.05
C GLY A 588 -11.43 -4.14 5.48
N TYR A 589 -12.15 -4.77 6.41
CA TYR A 589 -13.30 -4.14 7.07
C TYR A 589 -12.97 -3.84 8.54
N TYR A 590 -13.36 -2.66 9.01
CA TYR A 590 -13.35 -2.31 10.43
C TYR A 590 -14.76 -1.91 10.84
N PHE A 591 -15.34 -2.63 11.80
CA PHE A 591 -16.62 -2.26 12.40
C PHE A 591 -16.36 -1.40 13.64
N ARG A 592 -16.92 -0.19 13.68
CA ARG A 592 -16.78 0.71 14.83
C ARG A 592 -17.37 0.08 16.08
N ALA A 593 -16.60 0.08 17.18
CA ALA A 593 -17.06 -0.42 18.47
C ALA A 593 -18.31 0.34 18.96
N SER A 594 -18.37 1.66 18.72
CA SER A 594 -19.54 2.52 19.00
C SER A 594 -20.83 2.03 18.34
N ARG A 595 -20.76 1.47 17.13
CA ARG A 595 -21.91 1.04 16.31
C ARG A 595 -22.27 -0.44 16.50
N ARG A 596 -21.68 -1.14 17.48
CA ARG A 596 -21.88 -2.59 17.71
C ARG A 596 -23.35 -2.99 17.84
N ALA A 597 -24.14 -2.27 18.63
CA ALA A 597 -25.55 -2.59 18.84
C ALA A 597 -26.39 -2.44 17.56
N GLU A 598 -26.08 -1.45 16.72
CA GLU A 598 -26.75 -1.24 15.42
C GLU A 598 -26.41 -2.35 14.42
N LEU A 599 -25.15 -2.81 14.41
CA LEU A 599 -24.69 -3.88 13.53
C LEU A 599 -25.23 -5.25 13.95
N ASP A 600 -25.24 -5.57 15.25
CA ASP A 600 -25.83 -6.81 15.76
C ASP A 600 -27.36 -6.86 15.53
N ALA A 601 -28.06 -5.73 15.70
CA ALA A 601 -29.49 -5.64 15.34
C ALA A 601 -29.77 -5.84 13.84
N ARG A 602 -28.79 -5.59 12.95
CA ARG A 602 -28.89 -5.87 11.51
C ARG A 602 -28.46 -7.30 11.14
N LEU A 603 -27.55 -7.92 11.91
CA LEU A 603 -27.11 -9.31 11.76
C LEU A 603 -26.61 -9.86 13.12
N PRO A 604 -27.43 -10.59 13.88
CA PRO A 604 -27.04 -11.08 15.20
C PRO A 604 -25.80 -11.98 15.18
N GLY A 605 -24.85 -11.74 16.07
CA GLY A 605 -23.57 -12.45 16.14
C GLY A 605 -22.53 -12.02 15.10
N ILE A 606 -22.77 -10.94 14.34
CA ILE A 606 -21.76 -10.34 13.45
C ILE A 606 -20.48 -9.99 14.21
N GLY A 607 -19.32 -10.14 13.58
CA GLY A 607 -18.03 -9.77 14.17
C GLY A 607 -17.47 -10.78 15.18
N VAL A 608 -18.24 -11.78 15.62
CA VAL A 608 -17.84 -12.73 16.68
C VAL A 608 -16.82 -13.75 16.19
N HIS A 609 -17.09 -14.42 15.05
CA HIS A 609 -16.15 -15.38 14.46
C HIS A 609 -15.07 -14.70 13.61
N SER A 610 -15.36 -13.48 13.14
CA SER A 610 -14.50 -12.74 12.23
C SER A 610 -13.55 -11.76 12.92
N ASP A 611 -13.75 -11.45 14.21
CA ASP A 611 -12.93 -10.51 15.01
C ASP A 611 -12.72 -9.19 14.24
N THR A 612 -13.84 -8.51 13.98
CA THR A 612 -13.93 -7.37 13.04
C THR A 612 -14.24 -6.03 13.73
N PHE A 613 -14.59 -6.05 15.02
CA PHE A 613 -14.85 -4.84 15.79
C PHE A 613 -13.55 -4.21 16.30
N VAL A 614 -13.35 -2.93 15.98
CA VAL A 614 -12.16 -2.15 16.33
C VAL A 614 -12.63 -0.88 17.07
N CYS A 615 -11.85 -0.35 18.01
CA CYS A 615 -12.20 0.92 18.64
C CYS A 615 -12.19 2.06 17.60
N ASP A 616 -12.99 3.08 17.85
CA ASP A 616 -13.27 4.12 16.88
C ASP A 616 -12.02 4.97 16.57
N GLU A 617 -11.11 5.13 17.53
CA GLU A 617 -9.86 5.89 17.38
C GLU A 617 -8.84 5.17 16.47
N VAL A 618 -8.70 3.85 16.62
CA VAL A 618 -7.87 3.04 15.71
C VAL A 618 -8.56 2.89 14.35
N THR A 619 -9.89 2.82 14.32
CA THR A 619 -10.66 2.86 13.07
C THR A 619 -10.38 4.15 12.30
N ASP A 620 -10.39 5.30 12.97
CA ASP A 620 -10.07 6.60 12.38
C ASP A 620 -8.61 6.71 11.91
N GLU A 621 -7.62 6.25 12.70
CA GLU A 621 -6.21 6.21 12.28
C GLU A 621 -6.03 5.35 11.00
N ARG A 622 -6.61 4.14 10.99
CA ARG A 622 -6.50 3.22 9.86
C ARG A 622 -7.25 3.78 8.63
N PHE A 623 -8.47 4.29 8.81
CA PHE A 623 -9.30 4.81 7.72
C PHE A 623 -8.71 6.08 7.10
N ALA A 624 -8.15 6.98 7.91
CA ALA A 624 -7.39 8.14 7.42
C ALA A 624 -6.16 7.73 6.61
N TYR A 625 -5.37 6.75 7.08
CA TYR A 625 -4.24 6.25 6.31
C TYR A 625 -4.68 5.63 4.98
N TYR A 626 -5.70 4.78 4.96
CA TYR A 626 -6.07 4.04 3.76
C TYR A 626 -6.88 4.84 2.74
N LEU A 627 -7.89 5.61 3.16
CA LEU A 627 -8.72 6.40 2.24
C LEU A 627 -8.08 7.75 1.87
N ALA A 628 -7.43 8.45 2.81
CA ALA A 628 -6.80 9.74 2.49
C ALA A 628 -5.34 9.58 2.05
N ILE A 629 -4.44 9.05 2.90
CA ILE A 629 -3.00 9.08 2.60
C ILE A 629 -2.62 8.15 1.45
N ASN A 630 -3.04 6.88 1.51
CA ASN A 630 -2.71 5.91 0.47
C ASN A 630 -3.48 6.20 -0.82
N ASN A 631 -4.79 6.42 -0.72
CA ASN A 631 -5.68 6.56 -1.85
C ASN A 631 -5.74 7.98 -2.42
N VAL A 632 -6.43 8.93 -1.77
CA VAL A 632 -6.73 10.25 -2.38
C VAL A 632 -5.47 11.10 -2.56
N PHE A 633 -4.63 11.24 -1.52
CA PHE A 633 -3.35 11.92 -1.63
C PHE A 633 -2.43 11.19 -2.63
N GLY A 634 -2.43 9.86 -2.66
CA GLY A 634 -1.68 9.11 -3.66
C GLY A 634 -2.15 9.35 -5.10
N LEU A 635 -3.45 9.59 -5.32
CA LEU A 635 -4.00 9.96 -6.62
C LEU A 635 -3.61 11.40 -7.00
N ILE A 636 -3.67 12.34 -6.04
CA ILE A 636 -3.19 13.72 -6.21
C ILE A 636 -1.71 13.73 -6.61
N GLY A 637 -0.87 12.98 -5.88
CA GLY A 637 0.55 12.82 -6.16
C GLY A 637 0.81 12.21 -7.53
N ALA A 638 -0.01 11.24 -7.97
CA ALA A 638 0.06 10.70 -9.32
C ALA A 638 -0.29 11.72 -10.41
N PHE A 639 -1.26 12.62 -10.19
CA PHE A 639 -1.56 13.72 -11.11
C PHE A 639 -0.40 14.74 -11.18
N GLY A 640 0.17 15.11 -10.03
CA GLY A 640 1.26 16.09 -9.90
C GLY A 640 2.57 15.62 -10.52
N SER A 641 3.04 14.45 -10.09
CA SER A 641 4.30 13.83 -10.52
C SER A 641 4.36 13.38 -11.98
N GLN A 642 3.21 13.41 -12.67
CA GLN A 642 3.06 13.19 -14.12
C GLN A 642 2.64 14.48 -14.87
N HIS A 643 2.68 15.63 -14.19
CA HIS A 643 2.36 16.97 -14.72
C HIS A 643 0.97 17.09 -15.38
N LEU A 644 0.01 16.30 -14.91
CA LEU A 644 -1.37 16.29 -15.42
C LEU A 644 -2.19 17.45 -14.86
N ALA A 645 -2.02 17.74 -13.57
CA ALA A 645 -2.54 18.90 -12.83
C ALA A 645 -1.63 19.25 -11.66
N GLU A 646 -1.78 20.44 -11.08
CA GLU A 646 -1.03 20.86 -9.90
C GLU A 646 -1.62 20.27 -8.61
N GLU A 647 -0.78 19.70 -7.73
CA GLU A 647 -1.26 19.13 -6.46
C GLU A 647 -1.98 20.15 -5.58
N ARG A 648 -1.51 21.40 -5.53
CA ARG A 648 -2.16 22.48 -4.75
C ARG A 648 -3.60 22.73 -5.18
N LEU A 649 -3.90 22.63 -6.48
CA LEU A 649 -5.27 22.77 -7.01
C LEU A 649 -6.14 21.57 -6.59
N LEU A 650 -5.61 20.35 -6.65
CA LEU A 650 -6.35 19.14 -6.28
C LEU A 650 -6.53 19.01 -4.76
N LEU A 651 -5.55 19.43 -3.95
CA LEU A 651 -5.65 19.54 -2.49
C LEU A 651 -6.72 20.57 -2.11
N ALA A 652 -6.77 21.73 -2.76
CA ALA A 652 -7.84 22.71 -2.54
C ALA A 652 -9.23 22.17 -2.94
N ALA A 653 -9.31 21.41 -4.04
CA ALA A 653 -10.55 20.75 -4.47
C ALA A 653 -11.00 19.67 -3.48
N PHE A 654 -10.07 18.85 -2.97
CA PHE A 654 -10.36 17.83 -1.95
C PHE A 654 -10.74 18.47 -0.61
N ARG A 655 -10.06 19.56 -0.19
CA ARG A 655 -10.42 20.32 1.01
C ARG A 655 -11.85 20.82 0.94
N ARG A 656 -12.28 21.37 -0.21
CA ARG A 656 -13.66 21.81 -0.43
C ARG A 656 -14.66 20.65 -0.34
N PHE A 657 -14.37 19.52 -0.99
CA PHE A 657 -15.19 18.30 -0.89
C PHE A 657 -15.32 17.81 0.57
N LEU A 658 -14.24 17.83 1.36
CA LEU A 658 -14.29 17.47 2.78
C LEU A 658 -15.13 18.47 3.60
N THR A 659 -15.03 19.78 3.33
CA THR A 659 -15.89 20.79 3.98
C THR A 659 -17.37 20.59 3.62
N GLU A 660 -17.68 20.27 2.37
CA GLU A 660 -19.03 19.93 1.90
C GLU A 660 -19.54 18.62 2.54
N ALA A 661 -18.66 17.64 2.79
CA ALA A 661 -18.99 16.37 3.46
C ALA A 661 -19.12 16.51 5.00
N ALA A 662 -18.43 17.45 5.63
CA ALA A 662 -18.53 17.70 7.07
C ALA A 662 -19.73 18.59 7.44
N ALA A 663 -19.95 19.67 6.69
CA ALA A 663 -20.87 20.75 7.08
C ALA A 663 -21.84 21.20 5.97
N GLY A 664 -21.76 20.63 4.76
CA GLY A 664 -22.62 21.00 3.64
C GLY A 664 -24.04 20.42 3.71
N PRO A 665 -24.91 20.74 2.71
CA PRO A 665 -26.27 20.19 2.63
C PRO A 665 -26.31 18.66 2.51
N GLY A 666 -25.26 18.06 1.94
CA GLY A 666 -25.04 16.61 1.88
C GLY A 666 -23.91 16.16 2.81
N ARG A 667 -23.97 16.58 4.09
CA ARG A 667 -23.04 16.14 5.13
C ARG A 667 -23.18 14.63 5.41
N LEU A 668 -22.13 14.03 5.96
CA LEU A 668 -22.05 12.61 6.31
C LEU A 668 -21.72 12.43 7.80
N ASP A 669 -22.30 11.42 8.44
CA ASP A 669 -22.14 11.17 9.89
C ASP A 669 -20.83 10.41 10.23
N THR A 670 -19.71 10.86 9.67
CA THR A 670 -18.37 10.26 9.85
C THR A 670 -17.38 11.30 10.38
N PRO A 671 -16.46 10.94 11.31
CA PRO A 671 -15.46 11.87 11.84
C PRO A 671 -14.34 12.20 10.84
N LEU A 672 -14.12 11.35 9.82
CA LEU A 672 -12.94 11.44 8.96
C LEU A 672 -12.79 12.78 8.21
N PRO A 673 -13.85 13.39 7.64
CA PRO A 673 -13.70 14.69 6.97
C PRO A 673 -13.21 15.80 7.89
N SER A 674 -13.71 15.88 9.13
CA SER A 674 -13.26 16.86 10.12
C SER A 674 -11.82 16.56 10.57
N LEU A 675 -11.50 15.30 10.88
CA LEU A 675 -10.15 14.87 11.26
C LEU A 675 -9.08 15.29 10.22
N LEU A 676 -9.39 15.14 8.92
CA LEU A 676 -8.51 15.52 7.82
C LEU A 676 -8.40 17.04 7.60
N LEU A 677 -9.42 17.81 7.96
CA LEU A 677 -9.42 19.27 7.88
C LEU A 677 -8.69 19.90 9.06
N ASP A 678 -8.96 19.40 10.28
CA ASP A 678 -8.61 20.06 11.53
C ASP A 678 -7.23 19.65 12.07
N SER A 679 -6.79 18.41 11.84
CA SER A 679 -5.50 17.94 12.34
C SER A 679 -4.31 18.55 11.58
N PRO A 680 -3.28 19.08 12.26
CA PRO A 680 -2.06 19.58 11.61
C PRO A 680 -1.16 18.46 11.07
N VAL A 681 -1.30 17.24 11.61
CA VAL A 681 -0.49 16.07 11.28
C VAL A 681 -1.38 14.84 11.11
N LEU A 682 -0.92 13.84 10.38
CA LEU A 682 -1.63 12.59 10.18
C LEU A 682 -0.73 11.40 10.52
N ARG A 683 -1.38 10.30 10.93
CA ARG A 683 -0.72 9.05 11.28
C ARG A 683 -0.59 8.19 10.02
N CYS A 684 0.64 7.83 9.66
CA CYS A 684 0.96 7.19 8.39
C CYS A 684 1.72 5.88 8.62
N LYS A 685 1.30 4.80 7.94
CA LYS A 685 2.00 3.52 7.95
C LYS A 685 3.40 3.67 7.34
N ALA A 686 4.40 3.24 8.09
CA ALA A 686 5.81 3.32 7.74
C ALA A 686 6.26 1.97 7.16
N ASN A 687 6.27 1.86 5.84
CA ASN A 687 6.46 0.57 5.16
C ASN A 687 7.93 0.14 5.13
N LEU A 688 8.89 1.08 5.23
CA LEU A 688 10.31 0.78 5.38
C LEU A 688 10.65 0.45 6.84
N LEU A 689 10.13 1.20 7.82
CA LEU A 689 10.33 0.85 9.24
C LEU A 689 9.64 -0.48 9.62
N THR A 690 8.43 -0.74 9.13
CA THR A 690 7.74 -2.05 9.30
C THR A 690 8.57 -3.20 8.74
N ARG A 691 9.26 -2.99 7.60
CA ARG A 691 10.19 -3.97 7.03
C ARG A 691 11.43 -4.18 7.90
N LEU A 692 12.06 -3.10 8.35
CA LEU A 692 13.28 -3.12 9.17
C LEU A 692 13.05 -3.68 10.59
N HIS A 693 11.79 -3.80 11.02
CA HIS A 693 11.40 -4.45 12.27
C HIS A 693 10.86 -5.89 12.07
N GLY A 694 10.92 -6.44 10.85
CA GLY A 694 10.54 -7.82 10.55
C GLY A 694 9.06 -8.19 10.73
N LEU A 695 8.16 -7.20 10.84
CA LEU A 695 6.74 -7.44 11.18
C LEU A 695 5.98 -8.05 9.98
N ASP A 696 5.13 -9.05 10.25
CA ASP A 696 4.14 -9.57 9.29
C ASP A 696 2.78 -8.93 9.55
N GLU A 697 2.29 -8.14 8.60
CA GLU A 697 1.08 -7.31 8.76
C GLU A 697 -0.25 -8.11 8.84
N LEU A 698 -0.21 -9.46 8.80
CA LEU A 698 -1.37 -10.32 9.09
C LEU A 698 -1.29 -10.99 10.48
N VAL A 699 -0.25 -10.74 11.28
CA VAL A 699 -0.03 -11.40 12.58
C VAL A 699 0.02 -10.38 13.71
N GLY A 700 -0.84 -10.58 14.72
CA GLY A 700 -0.99 -9.68 15.86
C GLY A 700 -2.31 -8.88 15.83
N PRO A 701 -2.53 -7.97 16.78
CA PRO A 701 -3.65 -7.04 16.77
C PRO A 701 -3.40 -5.84 15.83
N VAL A 702 -4.50 -5.23 15.37
CA VAL A 702 -4.53 -4.22 14.30
C VAL A 702 -3.80 -2.91 14.66
N ASP A 703 -3.63 -2.66 15.96
CA ASP A 703 -2.88 -1.53 16.53
C ASP A 703 -1.36 -1.64 16.31
N THR A 704 -0.81 -2.85 16.37
CA THR A 704 0.62 -3.14 16.54
C THR A 704 1.26 -3.92 15.39
N GLN A 705 0.46 -4.55 14.51
CA GLN A 705 0.93 -5.31 13.33
C GLN A 705 1.68 -4.48 12.26
N SER A 706 1.92 -3.18 12.46
CA SER A 706 2.70 -2.31 11.55
C SER A 706 3.21 -1.08 12.28
N VAL A 707 4.36 -0.54 11.87
CA VAL A 707 4.87 0.74 12.38
C VAL A 707 4.07 1.90 11.77
N TYR A 708 3.64 2.85 12.61
CA TYR A 708 3.01 4.10 12.18
C TYR A 708 3.77 5.31 12.70
N VAL A 709 4.20 6.17 11.78
CA VAL A 709 4.84 7.47 12.03
C VAL A 709 3.81 8.60 11.96
N THR A 710 4.23 9.81 12.31
CA THR A 710 3.43 11.02 12.18
C THR A 710 4.02 11.88 11.07
N VAL A 711 3.19 12.35 10.14
CA VAL A 711 3.58 13.18 8.98
C VAL A 711 2.78 14.46 8.91
N THR A 712 3.32 15.51 8.30
CA THR A 712 2.63 16.80 8.11
C THR A 712 1.41 16.65 7.20
N ASN A 713 0.26 17.26 7.55
CA ASN A 713 -0.97 17.18 6.76
C ASN A 713 -0.94 18.15 5.55
N PRO A 714 -0.93 17.67 4.29
CA PRO A 714 -0.84 18.55 3.12
C PRO A 714 -2.07 19.45 2.91
N LEU A 715 -3.23 19.14 3.51
CA LEU A 715 -4.44 19.99 3.45
C LEU A 715 -4.29 21.33 4.22
N ARG A 716 -3.22 21.47 5.00
CA ARG A 716 -2.88 22.64 5.83
C ARG A 716 -1.82 23.56 5.18
N SER A 717 -1.38 23.27 3.94
CA SER A 717 -0.20 23.86 3.27
C SER A 717 -0.47 24.67 2.00
#